data_AF-A0A9P9P1K0-F1
#
_entry.id   AF-A0A9P9P1K0-F1
#
_cell.length_a   1.000
_cell.length_b   1.000
_cell.length_c   1.000
_cell.angle_alpha   90.00
_cell.angle_beta   90.00
_cell.angle_gamma   90.00
#
_symmetry.space_group_name_H-M   'P 1'
#
loop_
_entity.id
_entity.type
_entity.pdbx_description
1 polymer ?
#
loop_
_entity_poly.entity_id
_entity_poly.type
_entity_poly.pdbx_seq_one_letter_code
_entity_poly.pdbx_strand_id
1 'polypeptide(L)'
;MDPFDPFDSDFEGEDLEDEAHYQLDYNHNVLRRGRQPLGLARNYVPRWKPVHAIREFYQNWKDAIVETAGLQQHDFEPLVKGFEKDVYIVEARHPTTGKLLGFIRFKDGVLEFTNFGAQLSRRALEIGETSKWGNREAAGTHGEGFKVGSLVMVREGYRVQYEASKFRWTMKFGGRDQTMLYCFLSDLKDTTLQKHMDAYEKKVAKGKPRELKNNIWEDVTVRIGKIRGHGLKIEKEDFEKWIKVSIDLNRPSKMIHTAHGSLILDLNYGDKIFLKGLLLEGKSSGKPFKFGYNLRQGDVNRDRERLIDPAEEAKVLAEIWTEAIQLEEAIEKEWVAMLREDKYADVHGVEQYISKDAAAKIWQHLLKLDVSGECFYYESKNSDRDVEIIRRSLKKRPEQLISQVWDPLRKYGLVRTPREQQCYLLNQAPRTQSPPTAYSLGVERALKAALAMDSRTKELNLIFKSGIKTDLDLLLDGRDLQINDKWLDFENGHRRAPCWLSRQAGRECFDADHFSCDHIVRDLYELVLGELKRHGNVGSEKLSESNRSLHQRLCESFRQMPIMVESKAGTVSETIAVSWTDLDGDVLARLYGLDPKFRVTLHRESTCSSKRNDLILSEEVENEVGGRPNSPINDDYCICGCPTKVVSRKDSRVTFCGLNLDEAYFPMVSRNEFQAFFGLAPKSLKPERVQVAVGQPETMTSFATPQRTSARKRDTSVVKDDWDISDMGDLYGVSDDDEPPAAKMPAYSPLPPSDRNSGNEGRLSARLSRRPLTPLAPLFDSSRPKSASYAAVETEQFRGEDQSFEANIEEKEHLIVALKADIKILSSQLTERELELESLNLKLQSQREAALASQEQQNNSMEEEISQHQLQLEAKNQLLRHTQESLQASEQKRIELEKYLAEILETRHSLKEQLDDKTEELLQANSENENWAGQLEAATVECLAQIRRIDEDTAKIKKLNQNLQTANEDLQLRRKEIEDLNAKVASLQRGELVGGEPLDTRASEIQRLQTANDQLRAQRRSLKDSISDLERRLREAEEAYDTQLRLAAETARRRDRRLSSIRSKSERGDSIAPITPKRERDDNDDDEFGPPTPTSRGSKRARVNVRDEDAIDLTDE
;
A
#
# COMPACT_ATOMS: atom_id res chain seq x y z
N MET A 1 -44.49 56.27 -24.42
CA MET A 1 -44.82 57.43 -23.56
C MET A 1 -44.79 56.93 -22.13
N ASP A 2 -44.10 57.68 -21.26
CA ASP A 2 -44.02 57.62 -19.80
C ASP A 2 -43.64 56.31 -19.07
N PRO A 3 -43.13 56.43 -17.82
CA PRO A 3 -42.71 57.64 -17.10
C PRO A 3 -41.18 57.76 -16.93
N PHE A 4 -40.70 58.99 -16.64
CA PHE A 4 -39.31 59.33 -16.34
C PHE A 4 -38.85 58.79 -14.96
N ASP A 5 -37.53 58.54 -14.82
CA ASP A 5 -36.87 58.25 -13.53
C ASP A 5 -36.24 59.54 -12.94
N PRO A 6 -36.65 60.04 -11.76
CA PRO A 6 -36.38 61.41 -11.33
C PRO A 6 -35.04 61.57 -10.56
N PHE A 7 -33.94 61.01 -11.07
CA PHE A 7 -32.63 61.03 -10.39
C PHE A 7 -31.53 61.87 -11.09
N ASP A 8 -31.85 62.55 -12.20
CA ASP A 8 -30.88 63.18 -13.11
C ASP A 8 -30.83 64.73 -13.02
N SER A 9 -31.08 65.30 -11.83
CA SER A 9 -30.94 66.74 -11.58
C SER A 9 -30.37 67.05 -10.19
N ASP A 10 -29.72 68.21 -10.08
CA ASP A 10 -29.22 68.84 -8.86
C ASP A 10 -28.13 68.07 -8.07
N PHE A 11 -26.88 68.08 -8.58
CA PHE A 11 -25.69 68.39 -7.76
C PHE A 11 -24.45 68.69 -8.65
N GLU A 12 -24.49 69.81 -9.39
CA GLU A 12 -23.26 70.46 -9.90
C GLU A 12 -22.79 71.53 -8.90
N GLY A 13 -21.48 71.59 -8.67
CA GLY A 13 -20.84 72.50 -7.70
C GLY A 13 -20.35 71.81 -6.41
N GLU A 14 -19.33 72.40 -5.79
CA GLU A 14 -18.78 72.05 -4.47
C GLU A 14 -18.19 70.62 -4.31
N ASP A 15 -17.02 70.36 -4.92
CA ASP A 15 -16.18 69.18 -4.60
C ASP A 15 -14.66 69.51 -4.67
N LEU A 16 -14.27 70.77 -4.38
CA LEU A 16 -12.89 71.29 -4.53
C LEU A 16 -12.30 72.06 -3.32
N GLU A 17 -13.08 72.50 -2.33
CA GLU A 17 -12.58 73.34 -1.23
C GLU A 17 -13.02 72.87 0.17
N ASP A 18 -12.51 71.71 0.64
CA ASP A 18 -12.17 71.54 2.08
C ASP A 18 -11.29 70.29 2.36
N GLU A 19 -9.95 70.42 2.27
CA GLU A 19 -9.00 69.38 2.73
C GLU A 19 -8.59 69.54 4.21
N ALA A 20 -9.01 70.63 4.88
CA ALA A 20 -8.35 71.11 6.11
C ALA A 20 -8.77 70.39 7.40
N HIS A 21 -10.00 69.88 7.49
CA HIS A 21 -10.63 69.52 8.77
C HIS A 21 -10.88 68.02 9.04
N TYR A 22 -10.02 67.12 8.54
CA TYR A 22 -10.09 65.69 8.84
C TYR A 22 -9.17 65.27 10.00
N GLN A 23 -9.67 65.36 11.23
CA GLN A 23 -8.99 64.83 12.42
C GLN A 23 -9.04 63.29 12.50
N LEU A 24 -8.00 62.68 13.07
CA LEU A 24 -7.94 61.24 13.37
C LEU A 24 -8.57 60.98 14.75
N ASP A 25 -9.83 60.56 14.76
CA ASP A 25 -10.59 60.21 15.95
C ASP A 25 -10.39 58.74 16.36
N TYR A 26 -9.90 58.55 17.60
CA TYR A 26 -9.60 57.27 18.25
C TYR A 26 -10.85 56.49 18.72
N ASN A 27 -12.07 56.96 18.50
CA ASN A 27 -13.27 56.22 18.90
C ASN A 27 -13.66 55.13 17.86
N HIS A 28 -12.97 53.99 17.95
CA HIS A 28 -12.99 52.89 16.97
C HIS A 28 -14.38 52.32 16.62
N ASN A 29 -15.37 52.43 17.51
CA ASN A 29 -16.67 51.76 17.35
C ASN A 29 -17.73 52.54 16.55
N VAL A 30 -17.49 53.81 16.19
CA VAL A 30 -18.52 54.68 15.57
C VAL A 30 -18.11 55.10 14.15
N LEU A 31 -19.04 54.96 13.19
CA LEU A 31 -18.90 55.49 11.84
C LEU A 31 -19.16 57.01 11.83
N ARG A 32 -18.23 57.76 11.25
CA ARG A 32 -18.24 59.23 11.09
C ARG A 32 -17.66 59.57 9.71
N ARG A 33 -17.93 60.79 9.21
CA ARG A 33 -17.22 61.31 8.03
C ARG A 33 -15.71 61.34 8.33
N GLY A 34 -14.88 60.94 7.36
CA GLY A 34 -13.43 60.93 7.56
C GLY A 34 -12.65 60.14 6.51
N ARG A 35 -11.32 60.09 6.69
CA ARG A 35 -10.42 59.23 5.92
C ARG A 35 -9.63 58.30 6.84
N GLN A 36 -9.60 57.02 6.50
CA GLN A 36 -8.89 55.98 7.26
C GLN A 36 -7.79 55.37 6.36
N PRO A 37 -6.50 55.45 6.72
CA PRO A 37 -5.44 54.72 6.04
C PRO A 37 -5.62 53.22 6.27
N LEU A 38 -5.40 52.40 5.23
CA LEU A 38 -5.59 50.95 5.30
C LEU A 38 -4.28 50.16 5.45
N GLY A 39 -3.12 50.83 5.58
CA GLY A 39 -1.81 50.19 5.70
C GLY A 39 -1.28 49.56 4.41
N LEU A 40 -2.03 49.61 3.30
CA LEU A 40 -1.65 48.99 2.02
C LEU A 40 -1.07 50.02 1.05
N ALA A 41 0.19 49.83 0.64
CA ALA A 41 0.84 50.60 -0.42
C ALA A 41 0.45 50.09 -1.82
N ARG A 42 0.50 50.96 -2.84
CA ARG A 42 0.10 50.66 -4.24
C ARG A 42 0.82 49.45 -4.83
N ASN A 43 2.06 49.18 -4.43
CA ASN A 43 2.87 48.05 -4.87
C ASN A 43 2.69 46.77 -4.02
N TYR A 44 1.85 46.77 -2.98
CA TYR A 44 1.50 45.55 -2.26
C TYR A 44 0.76 44.56 -3.19
N VAL A 45 1.01 43.26 -3.01
CA VAL A 45 0.64 42.18 -3.95
C VAL A 45 0.84 42.56 -5.44
N PRO A 46 2.09 42.82 -5.88
CA PRO A 46 2.35 43.42 -7.19
C PRO A 46 2.05 42.49 -8.37
N ARG A 47 1.93 41.17 -8.13
CA ARG A 47 1.54 40.17 -9.14
C ARG A 47 0.03 40.05 -9.33
N TRP A 48 -0.77 40.51 -8.36
CA TRP A 48 -2.23 40.34 -8.39
C TRP A 48 -2.88 41.23 -9.46
N LYS A 49 -3.72 40.62 -10.29
CA LYS A 49 -4.49 41.24 -11.39
C LYS A 49 -5.97 41.41 -10.99
N PRO A 50 -6.80 42.18 -11.72
CA PRO A 50 -8.24 42.34 -11.43
C PRO A 50 -9.00 41.03 -11.20
N VAL A 51 -8.62 39.96 -11.91
CA VAL A 51 -9.17 38.60 -11.75
C VAL A 51 -9.02 38.06 -10.32
N HIS A 52 -7.87 38.28 -9.66
CA HIS A 52 -7.68 37.91 -8.25
C HIS A 52 -8.54 38.77 -7.31
N ALA A 53 -8.73 40.05 -7.64
CA ALA A 53 -9.61 40.92 -6.87
C ALA A 53 -11.08 40.47 -6.97
N ILE A 54 -11.54 40.06 -8.17
CA ILE A 54 -12.88 39.48 -8.36
C ILE A 54 -13.05 38.19 -7.56
N ARG A 55 -12.01 37.34 -7.45
CA ARG A 55 -12.02 36.17 -6.55
C ARG A 55 -12.31 36.57 -5.10
N GLU A 56 -11.63 37.59 -4.57
CA GLU A 56 -11.88 38.09 -3.21
C GLU A 56 -13.26 38.77 -3.07
N PHE A 57 -13.72 39.57 -4.04
CA PHE A 57 -15.06 40.18 -4.00
C PHE A 57 -16.17 39.12 -4.02
N TYR A 58 -16.05 38.14 -4.90
CA TYR A 58 -16.98 37.01 -4.96
C TYR A 58 -16.95 36.18 -3.67
N GLN A 59 -15.77 35.89 -3.12
CA GLN A 59 -15.67 35.15 -1.85
C GLN A 59 -16.35 35.92 -0.71
N ASN A 60 -16.13 37.23 -0.58
CA ASN A 60 -16.77 38.01 0.47
C ASN A 60 -18.29 38.12 0.27
N TRP A 61 -18.77 38.15 -0.99
CA TRP A 61 -20.19 38.07 -1.31
C TRP A 61 -20.78 36.71 -0.87
N LYS A 62 -20.15 35.58 -1.22
CA LYS A 62 -20.56 34.22 -0.85
C LYS A 62 -20.52 33.99 0.67
N ASP A 63 -19.35 34.19 1.30
CA ASP A 63 -19.12 33.98 2.74
C ASP A 63 -20.18 34.72 3.57
N ALA A 64 -20.42 36.01 3.30
CA ALA A 64 -21.34 36.82 4.10
C ALA A 64 -22.84 36.53 3.80
N ILE A 65 -23.20 35.93 2.66
CA ILE A 65 -24.57 35.39 2.47
C ILE A 65 -24.74 34.10 3.27
N VAL A 66 -23.76 33.20 3.21
CA VAL A 66 -23.77 31.94 3.99
C VAL A 66 -23.90 32.25 5.49
N GLU A 67 -23.10 33.20 6.00
CA GLU A 67 -23.16 33.70 7.37
C GLU A 67 -24.52 34.35 7.72
N THR A 68 -24.99 35.33 6.93
CA THR A 68 -26.23 36.07 7.23
C THR A 68 -27.50 35.21 7.13
N ALA A 69 -27.48 34.15 6.32
CA ALA A 69 -28.61 33.24 6.13
C ALA A 69 -28.50 31.91 6.92
N GLY A 70 -27.39 31.65 7.63
CA GLY A 70 -27.19 30.43 8.41
C GLY A 70 -27.11 29.16 7.57
N LEU A 71 -26.65 29.26 6.32
CA LEU A 71 -26.53 28.12 5.39
C LEU A 71 -25.23 27.33 5.64
N GLN A 72 -25.12 26.11 5.11
CA GLN A 72 -23.80 25.51 4.88
C GLN A 72 -23.25 25.97 3.53
N GLN A 73 -21.94 25.94 3.34
CA GLN A 73 -21.28 26.40 2.12
C GLN A 73 -21.65 25.56 0.87
N HIS A 74 -22.17 24.34 1.08
CA HIS A 74 -22.65 23.44 0.03
C HIS A 74 -24.15 23.60 -0.29
N ASP A 75 -24.93 24.26 0.57
CA ASP A 75 -26.33 24.66 0.27
C ASP A 75 -26.39 25.93 -0.60
N PHE A 76 -25.25 26.58 -0.83
CA PHE A 76 -25.16 27.85 -1.56
C PHE A 76 -25.15 27.63 -3.07
N GLU A 77 -26.34 27.59 -3.66
CA GLU A 77 -26.52 27.56 -5.11
C GLU A 77 -27.02 28.90 -5.66
N PRO A 78 -26.14 29.75 -6.23
CA PRO A 78 -26.57 31.00 -6.86
C PRO A 78 -27.13 30.74 -8.27
N LEU A 79 -28.25 31.41 -8.59
CA LEU A 79 -28.91 31.35 -9.88
C LEU A 79 -28.25 32.32 -10.86
N VAL A 80 -27.41 31.81 -11.75
CA VAL A 80 -26.83 32.58 -12.87
C VAL A 80 -27.85 32.70 -13.98
N LYS A 81 -28.25 33.94 -14.32
CA LYS A 81 -29.12 34.23 -15.48
C LYS A 81 -28.34 34.49 -16.77
N GLY A 82 -27.04 34.74 -16.66
CA GLY A 82 -26.22 35.17 -17.80
C GLY A 82 -26.56 36.60 -18.22
N PHE A 83 -26.28 36.93 -19.48
CA PHE A 83 -26.53 38.26 -20.05
C PHE A 83 -27.96 38.40 -20.60
N GLU A 84 -28.80 39.17 -19.91
CA GLU A 84 -30.08 39.66 -20.42
C GLU A 84 -29.93 41.13 -20.85
N LYS A 85 -30.03 41.43 -22.16
CA LYS A 85 -29.94 42.81 -22.71
C LYS A 85 -28.68 43.57 -22.23
N ASP A 86 -27.52 42.91 -22.34
CA ASP A 86 -26.21 43.37 -21.86
C ASP A 86 -26.10 43.66 -20.34
N VAL A 87 -27.07 43.20 -19.55
CA VAL A 87 -26.97 43.10 -18.09
C VAL A 87 -26.69 41.66 -17.71
N TYR A 88 -25.54 41.37 -17.10
CA TYR A 88 -25.29 40.04 -16.51
C TYR A 88 -25.78 40.01 -15.06
N ILE A 89 -26.58 38.99 -14.70
CA ILE A 89 -27.23 38.88 -13.38
C ILE A 89 -26.98 37.50 -12.75
N VAL A 90 -26.67 37.52 -11.46
CA VAL A 90 -26.67 36.33 -10.58
C VAL A 90 -27.50 36.65 -9.33
N GLU A 91 -28.39 35.74 -8.94
CA GLU A 91 -29.24 35.88 -7.76
C GLU A 91 -28.91 34.81 -6.71
N ALA A 92 -28.53 35.21 -5.50
CA ALA A 92 -28.44 34.30 -4.37
C ALA A 92 -29.81 34.18 -3.71
N ARG A 93 -30.33 32.96 -3.63
CA ARG A 93 -31.64 32.67 -3.03
C ARG A 93 -31.50 31.59 -1.96
N HIS A 94 -32.24 31.73 -0.88
CA HIS A 94 -32.31 30.72 0.16
C HIS A 94 -32.98 29.45 -0.40
N PRO A 95 -32.36 28.26 -0.29
CA PRO A 95 -32.85 27.04 -0.95
C PRO A 95 -34.30 26.69 -0.54
N THR A 96 -34.57 26.61 0.77
CA THR A 96 -35.91 26.25 1.29
C THR A 96 -37.00 27.30 1.10
N THR A 97 -36.67 28.60 1.11
CA THR A 97 -37.68 29.68 1.16
C THR A 97 -37.78 30.52 -0.11
N GLY A 98 -36.87 30.34 -1.07
CA GLY A 98 -36.78 31.13 -2.31
C GLY A 98 -36.44 32.62 -2.10
N LYS A 99 -36.31 33.07 -0.85
CA LYS A 99 -36.03 34.46 -0.45
C LYS A 99 -34.72 34.91 -1.10
N LEU A 100 -34.75 36.06 -1.77
CA LEU A 100 -33.55 36.70 -2.31
C LEU A 100 -32.65 37.19 -1.16
N LEU A 101 -31.40 36.73 -1.13
CA LEU A 101 -30.39 37.01 -0.10
C LEU A 101 -29.32 38.01 -0.58
N GLY A 102 -29.17 38.15 -1.89
CA GLY A 102 -28.19 39.02 -2.50
C GLY A 102 -28.17 38.84 -4.01
N PHE A 103 -27.39 39.67 -4.70
CA PHE A 103 -27.21 39.57 -6.15
C PHE A 103 -25.83 40.06 -6.59
N ILE A 104 -25.42 39.63 -7.78
CA ILE A 104 -24.34 40.22 -8.55
C ILE A 104 -24.95 40.78 -9.84
N ARG A 105 -24.55 42.00 -10.21
CA ARG A 105 -24.97 42.64 -11.46
C ARG A 105 -23.79 43.29 -12.14
N PHE A 106 -23.59 43.01 -13.42
CA PHE A 106 -22.75 43.80 -14.31
C PHE A 106 -23.63 44.55 -15.31
N LYS A 107 -23.50 45.87 -15.38
CA LYS A 107 -24.26 46.75 -16.28
C LYS A 107 -23.43 48.00 -16.62
N ASP A 108 -23.47 48.44 -17.88
CA ASP A 108 -22.82 49.67 -18.39
C ASP A 108 -21.31 49.80 -18.03
N GLY A 109 -20.64 48.68 -17.77
CA GLY A 109 -19.25 48.64 -17.31
C GLY A 109 -19.03 49.00 -15.83
N VAL A 110 -20.07 48.85 -15.01
CA VAL A 110 -20.03 48.80 -13.54
C VAL A 110 -20.42 47.40 -13.09
N LEU A 111 -19.63 46.82 -12.18
CA LEU A 111 -19.91 45.55 -11.51
C LEU A 111 -20.32 45.82 -10.06
N GLU A 112 -21.37 45.14 -9.61
CA GLU A 112 -22.01 45.34 -8.31
C GLU A 112 -22.21 43.98 -7.63
N PHE A 113 -21.69 43.82 -6.41
CA PHE A 113 -21.99 42.68 -5.53
C PHE A 113 -22.81 43.22 -4.35
N THR A 114 -23.95 42.60 -4.03
CA THR A 114 -24.84 43.04 -2.95
C THR A 114 -25.25 41.87 -2.05
N ASN A 115 -25.14 42.08 -0.74
CA ASN A 115 -25.55 41.19 0.34
C ASN A 115 -26.68 41.88 1.13
N PHE A 116 -27.85 41.24 1.23
CA PHE A 116 -28.99 41.81 1.95
C PHE A 116 -28.94 41.46 3.45
N GLY A 117 -29.15 42.46 4.32
CA GLY A 117 -29.10 42.29 5.78
C GLY A 117 -27.67 42.18 6.37
N ALA A 118 -26.63 42.15 5.54
CA ALA A 118 -25.25 42.18 5.98
C ALA A 118 -24.85 43.56 6.55
N GLN A 119 -23.80 43.61 7.36
CA GLN A 119 -23.33 44.86 7.98
C GLN A 119 -21.83 45.08 7.75
N LEU A 120 -21.40 46.33 7.64
CA LEU A 120 -19.99 46.73 7.58
C LEU A 120 -19.71 47.76 8.67
N SER A 121 -18.86 47.39 9.64
CA SER A 121 -18.47 48.23 10.78
C SER A 121 -17.13 48.93 10.51
N ARG A 122 -16.84 50.06 11.19
CA ARG A 122 -15.57 50.80 11.00
C ARG A 122 -14.35 49.92 11.20
N ARG A 123 -14.43 49.04 12.21
CA ARG A 123 -13.50 47.98 12.57
C ARG A 123 -13.05 47.10 11.40
N ALA A 124 -13.92 46.81 10.42
CA ALA A 124 -13.56 46.03 9.24
C ALA A 124 -12.37 46.64 8.47
N LEU A 125 -12.07 47.94 8.62
CA LEU A 125 -10.90 48.59 8.01
C LEU A 125 -9.57 48.24 8.71
N GLU A 126 -9.59 47.81 9.97
CA GLU A 126 -8.39 47.54 10.79
C GLU A 126 -7.68 46.25 10.36
N ILE A 127 -6.35 46.30 10.23
CA ILE A 127 -5.54 45.16 9.76
C ILE A 127 -5.55 44.04 10.82
N GLY A 128 -5.72 42.79 10.37
CA GLY A 128 -5.87 41.62 11.22
C GLY A 128 -7.28 41.36 11.81
N GLU A 129 -8.22 42.30 11.76
CA GLU A 129 -9.59 42.03 12.25
C GLU A 129 -10.40 41.18 11.24
N THR A 130 -11.00 40.10 11.73
CA THR A 130 -11.65 39.06 10.91
C THR A 130 -12.75 38.34 11.70
N SER A 131 -13.96 38.23 11.13
CA SER A 131 -15.03 37.35 11.64
C SER A 131 -14.81 35.88 11.29
N LYS A 132 -13.85 35.59 10.42
CA LYS A 132 -13.67 34.28 9.78
C LYS A 132 -12.71 33.34 10.53
N TRP A 133 -12.12 33.78 11.64
CA TRP A 133 -11.21 32.96 12.43
C TRP A 133 -11.92 31.75 13.04
N GLY A 134 -11.42 30.54 12.79
CA GLY A 134 -12.03 29.28 13.25
C GLY A 134 -13.32 28.85 12.52
N ASN A 135 -13.87 29.68 11.63
CA ASN A 135 -15.07 29.33 10.87
C ASN A 135 -14.70 28.42 9.68
N ARG A 136 -15.04 27.12 9.78
CA ARG A 136 -14.76 26.12 8.72
C ARG A 136 -15.57 26.33 7.43
N GLU A 137 -16.71 27.00 7.50
CA GLU A 137 -17.54 27.30 6.32
C GLU A 137 -16.99 28.50 5.53
N ALA A 138 -16.27 29.42 6.18
CA ALA A 138 -15.59 30.49 5.47
C ALA A 138 -14.50 29.93 4.53
N ALA A 139 -14.29 30.59 3.39
CA ALA A 139 -13.22 30.22 2.45
C ALA A 139 -11.87 30.92 2.73
N GLY A 140 -11.72 31.69 3.81
CA GLY A 140 -10.45 32.36 4.14
C GLY A 140 -10.42 32.99 5.54
N THR A 141 -9.22 33.16 6.08
CA THR A 141 -8.99 33.34 7.54
C THR A 141 -8.73 34.78 7.99
N HIS A 142 -8.08 35.62 7.19
CA HIS A 142 -7.45 36.87 7.67
C HIS A 142 -8.30 38.17 7.54
N GLY A 143 -9.51 38.12 6.97
CA GLY A 143 -10.41 39.29 6.83
C GLY A 143 -9.99 40.36 5.81
N GLU A 144 -8.70 40.44 5.43
CA GLU A 144 -8.15 41.50 4.56
C GLU A 144 -8.63 41.50 3.10
N GLY A 145 -9.22 40.41 2.60
CA GLY A 145 -9.44 40.17 1.17
C GLY A 145 -10.14 41.31 0.42
N PHE A 146 -11.15 41.95 1.03
CA PHE A 146 -11.86 43.09 0.40
C PHE A 146 -10.96 44.33 0.24
N LYS A 147 -10.01 44.56 1.16
CA LYS A 147 -9.04 45.66 1.12
C LYS A 147 -8.02 45.43 0.01
N VAL A 148 -7.52 44.20 -0.10
CA VAL A 148 -6.55 43.79 -1.12
C VAL A 148 -7.20 43.78 -2.52
N GLY A 149 -8.44 43.28 -2.64
CA GLY A 149 -9.22 43.40 -3.88
C GLY A 149 -9.48 44.86 -4.28
N SER A 150 -9.75 45.73 -3.30
CA SER A 150 -9.90 47.18 -3.53
C SER A 150 -8.59 47.82 -3.99
N LEU A 151 -7.45 47.47 -3.37
CA LEU A 151 -6.12 47.96 -3.75
C LEU A 151 -5.83 47.67 -5.22
N VAL A 152 -6.03 46.41 -5.63
CA VAL A 152 -5.77 45.96 -7.01
C VAL A 152 -6.67 46.71 -7.99
N MET A 153 -7.99 46.78 -7.75
CA MET A 153 -8.91 47.49 -8.66
C MET A 153 -8.59 48.98 -8.77
N VAL A 154 -8.22 49.66 -7.67
CA VAL A 154 -7.84 51.08 -7.68
C VAL A 154 -6.45 51.28 -8.32
N ARG A 155 -5.52 50.31 -8.20
CA ARG A 155 -4.22 50.33 -8.91
C ARG A 155 -4.40 50.33 -10.42
N GLU A 156 -5.31 49.50 -10.92
CA GLU A 156 -5.65 49.37 -12.34
C GLU A 156 -6.64 50.45 -12.84
N GLY A 157 -6.97 51.46 -12.02
CA GLY A 157 -7.74 52.64 -12.44
C GLY A 157 -9.26 52.54 -12.35
N TYR A 158 -9.81 51.43 -11.84
CA TYR A 158 -11.25 51.31 -11.56
C TYR A 158 -11.61 52.04 -10.27
N ARG A 159 -12.79 52.69 -10.21
CA ARG A 159 -13.29 53.23 -8.94
C ARG A 159 -13.93 52.10 -8.14
N VAL A 160 -13.59 51.98 -6.85
CA VAL A 160 -14.23 51.07 -5.91
C VAL A 160 -14.98 51.88 -4.86
N GLN A 161 -16.26 51.57 -4.64
CA GLN A 161 -17.09 52.22 -3.64
C GLN A 161 -18.03 51.19 -2.98
N TYR A 162 -18.03 51.15 -1.66
CA TYR A 162 -19.03 50.39 -0.90
C TYR A 162 -20.15 51.33 -0.48
N GLU A 163 -21.38 50.81 -0.45
CA GLU A 163 -22.56 51.44 0.11
C GLU A 163 -23.05 50.52 1.23
N ALA A 164 -22.86 50.92 2.50
CA ALA A 164 -23.17 50.12 3.68
C ALA A 164 -23.33 50.98 4.94
N SER A 165 -24.18 50.55 5.87
CA SER A 165 -24.32 51.15 7.21
C SER A 165 -24.66 52.66 7.20
N LYS A 166 -25.42 53.12 6.19
CA LYS A 166 -25.73 54.53 5.85
C LYS A 166 -24.60 55.36 5.23
N PHE A 167 -23.39 54.81 5.09
CA PHE A 167 -22.22 55.49 4.53
C PHE A 167 -21.83 54.96 3.13
N ARG A 168 -21.22 55.84 2.34
CA ARG A 168 -20.40 55.49 1.18
C ARG A 168 -18.93 55.43 1.58
N TRP A 169 -18.27 54.35 1.19
CA TRP A 169 -16.89 54.03 1.53
C TRP A 169 -16.11 54.01 0.22
N THR A 170 -15.47 55.11 -0.14
CA THR A 170 -14.77 55.23 -1.43
C THR A 170 -13.30 54.92 -1.25
N MET A 171 -12.79 53.92 -1.95
CA MET A 171 -11.37 53.56 -1.89
C MET A 171 -10.57 54.36 -2.92
N LYS A 172 -9.51 55.06 -2.48
CA LYS A 172 -8.61 55.84 -3.34
C LYS A 172 -7.19 55.82 -2.77
N PHE A 173 -6.18 56.01 -3.61
CA PHE A 173 -4.88 56.51 -3.14
C PHE A 173 -5.00 58.00 -2.77
N GLY A 174 -4.25 58.48 -1.78
CA GLY A 174 -4.30 59.89 -1.38
C GLY A 174 -3.77 60.18 0.03
N GLY A 175 -4.13 61.33 0.60
CA GLY A 175 -3.59 61.78 1.88
C GLY A 175 -2.14 62.27 1.77
N ARG A 176 -1.36 62.14 2.86
CA ARG A 176 0.05 62.59 2.89
C ARG A 176 0.99 61.76 2.01
N ASP A 177 0.61 60.52 1.71
CA ASP A 177 1.35 59.61 0.84
C ASP A 177 0.43 59.13 -0.28
N GLN A 178 0.63 59.68 -1.47
CA GLN A 178 -0.16 59.38 -2.68
C GLN A 178 0.05 57.95 -3.21
N THR A 179 0.89 57.13 -2.56
CA THR A 179 1.04 55.70 -2.84
C THR A 179 0.23 54.81 -1.88
N MET A 180 -0.30 55.35 -0.79
CA MET A 180 -1.03 54.57 0.23
C MET A 180 -2.54 54.57 -0.01
N LEU A 181 -3.19 53.43 0.22
CA LEU A 181 -4.64 53.26 0.06
C LEU A 181 -5.41 53.78 1.29
N TYR A 182 -6.40 54.63 1.04
CA TYR A 182 -7.32 55.16 2.05
C TYR A 182 -8.77 54.79 1.73
N CYS A 183 -9.55 54.56 2.78
CA CYS A 183 -11.00 54.54 2.74
C CYS A 183 -11.53 55.93 3.12
N PHE A 184 -12.32 56.55 2.24
CA PHE A 184 -13.02 57.81 2.49
C PHE A 184 -14.48 57.54 2.82
N LEU A 185 -14.90 57.90 4.04
CA LEU A 185 -16.25 57.77 4.55
C LEU A 185 -17.05 59.07 4.33
N SER A 186 -18.12 58.99 3.56
CA SER A 186 -19.14 60.04 3.43
C SER A 186 -20.53 59.48 3.71
N ASP A 187 -21.41 60.29 4.28
CA ASP A 187 -22.79 59.88 4.56
C ASP A 187 -23.71 60.06 3.34
N LEU A 188 -24.98 59.67 3.47
CA LEU A 188 -26.04 60.35 2.74
C LEU A 188 -26.62 61.45 3.62
N LYS A 189 -27.06 62.55 3.00
CA LYS A 189 -27.92 63.55 3.64
C LYS A 189 -29.17 62.85 4.19
N ASP A 190 -29.45 62.98 5.49
CA ASP A 190 -30.53 62.26 6.18
C ASP A 190 -31.90 62.47 5.52
N THR A 191 -32.15 63.65 4.95
CA THR A 191 -33.37 63.99 4.21
C THR A 191 -33.57 63.16 2.94
N THR A 192 -32.49 62.67 2.32
CA THR A 192 -32.56 61.71 1.19
C THR A 192 -32.70 60.27 1.71
N LEU A 193 -31.99 59.94 2.80
CA LEU A 193 -32.05 58.60 3.39
C LEU A 193 -33.45 58.27 3.91
N GLN A 194 -34.07 59.18 4.67
CA GLN A 194 -35.43 59.00 5.20
C GLN A 194 -36.45 58.85 4.07
N LYS A 195 -36.38 59.68 3.02
CA LYS A 195 -37.23 59.53 1.81
C LYS A 195 -37.12 58.14 1.18
N HIS A 196 -35.93 57.54 1.18
CA HIS A 196 -35.73 56.18 0.66
C HIS A 196 -36.30 55.10 1.60
N MET A 197 -36.15 55.25 2.91
CA MET A 197 -36.75 54.35 3.92
C MET A 197 -38.27 54.40 3.84
N ASP A 198 -38.88 55.59 3.92
CA ASP A 198 -40.30 55.85 3.71
C ASP A 198 -40.85 55.19 2.45
N ALA A 199 -40.13 55.30 1.33
CA ALA A 199 -40.53 54.74 0.05
C ALA A 199 -40.41 53.20 0.03
N TYR A 200 -39.43 52.63 0.75
CA TYR A 200 -39.28 51.19 0.89
C TYR A 200 -40.36 50.59 1.79
N GLU A 201 -40.63 51.19 2.95
CA GLU A 201 -41.73 50.79 3.84
C GLU A 201 -43.08 50.80 3.09
N LYS A 202 -43.35 51.84 2.29
CA LYS A 202 -44.54 51.95 1.43
C LYS A 202 -44.59 50.93 0.28
N LYS A 203 -43.48 50.23 -0.04
CA LYS A 203 -43.47 49.04 -0.92
C LYS A 203 -43.69 47.75 -0.14
N VAL A 204 -43.05 47.59 1.01
CA VAL A 204 -43.18 46.40 1.88
C VAL A 204 -44.61 46.24 2.39
N ALA A 205 -45.23 47.33 2.85
CA ALA A 205 -46.64 47.37 3.26
C ALA A 205 -47.64 47.05 2.13
N LYS A 206 -47.19 47.04 0.86
CA LYS A 206 -47.97 46.64 -0.32
C LYS A 206 -47.62 45.22 -0.80
N GLY A 207 -46.92 44.42 0.02
CA GLY A 207 -46.57 43.04 -0.28
C GLY A 207 -45.64 42.85 -1.47
N LYS A 208 -44.93 43.90 -1.93
CA LYS A 208 -44.04 43.79 -3.08
C LYS A 208 -42.77 43.00 -2.73
N PRO A 209 -42.31 42.06 -3.60
CA PRO A 209 -41.07 41.32 -3.37
C PRO A 209 -39.84 42.23 -3.42
N ARG A 210 -38.72 41.78 -2.84
CA ARG A 210 -37.44 42.48 -2.86
C ARG A 210 -36.92 42.60 -4.30
N GLU A 211 -36.68 43.83 -4.73
CA GLU A 211 -36.11 44.18 -6.04
C GLU A 211 -34.59 43.94 -6.06
N LEU A 212 -33.99 43.87 -7.25
CA LEU A 212 -32.51 43.86 -7.43
C LEU A 212 -31.93 45.28 -7.21
N LYS A 213 -32.14 45.81 -6.01
CA LYS A 213 -31.72 47.15 -5.57
C LYS A 213 -31.25 47.07 -4.12
N ASN A 214 -30.19 47.80 -3.82
CA ASN A 214 -29.62 47.90 -2.49
C ASN A 214 -30.26 49.02 -1.65
N ASN A 215 -30.39 48.75 -0.35
CA ASN A 215 -30.84 49.68 0.67
C ASN A 215 -29.67 49.98 1.62
N ILE A 216 -28.99 51.11 1.43
CA ILE A 216 -27.72 51.45 2.11
C ILE A 216 -27.76 51.45 3.66
N TRP A 217 -28.94 51.44 4.27
CA TRP A 217 -29.13 51.38 5.73
C TRP A 217 -29.15 49.96 6.31
N GLU A 218 -29.29 48.93 5.47
CA GLU A 218 -29.49 47.52 5.89
C GLU A 218 -28.71 46.49 5.03
N ASP A 219 -28.18 46.90 3.87
CA ASP A 219 -27.41 46.06 2.97
C ASP A 219 -25.93 46.45 2.94
N VAL A 220 -25.07 45.53 2.48
CA VAL A 220 -23.72 45.84 2.00
C VAL A 220 -23.68 45.65 0.49
N THR A 221 -23.34 46.71 -0.24
CA THR A 221 -23.03 46.65 -1.67
C THR A 221 -21.61 47.13 -1.92
N VAL A 222 -20.84 46.44 -2.76
CA VAL A 222 -19.63 46.98 -3.40
C VAL A 222 -19.87 47.20 -4.88
N ARG A 223 -19.46 48.36 -5.38
CA ARG A 223 -19.55 48.78 -6.78
C ARG A 223 -18.13 49.01 -7.30
N ILE A 224 -17.84 48.55 -8.51
CA ILE A 224 -16.52 48.59 -9.16
C ILE A 224 -16.69 49.07 -10.61
N GLY A 225 -15.85 49.98 -11.09
CA GLY A 225 -15.83 50.43 -12.49
C GLY A 225 -16.01 51.94 -12.65
N LYS A 226 -16.77 52.39 -13.65
CA LYS A 226 -17.02 53.81 -13.96
C LYS A 226 -18.19 54.38 -13.15
N ILE A 227 -17.97 54.63 -11.87
CA ILE A 227 -19.02 55.05 -10.93
C ILE A 227 -19.14 56.57 -10.91
N ARG A 228 -20.30 57.08 -11.39
CA ARG A 228 -20.60 58.51 -11.56
C ARG A 228 -19.52 59.25 -12.36
N GLY A 229 -19.21 58.74 -13.55
CA GLY A 229 -18.20 59.32 -14.45
C GLY A 229 -16.74 59.01 -14.10
N HIS A 230 -16.41 58.78 -12.82
CA HIS A 230 -15.04 58.52 -12.36
C HIS A 230 -14.64 57.04 -12.40
N GLY A 231 -13.38 56.77 -12.73
CA GLY A 231 -12.82 55.42 -12.86
C GLY A 231 -12.98 54.86 -14.28
N LEU A 232 -12.15 53.87 -14.62
CA LEU A 232 -12.27 53.16 -15.90
C LEU A 232 -13.57 52.35 -15.98
N LYS A 233 -14.09 52.22 -17.20
CA LYS A 233 -15.18 51.30 -17.52
C LYS A 233 -14.63 49.87 -17.50
N ILE A 234 -15.36 48.92 -16.92
CA ILE A 234 -15.06 47.49 -17.08
C ILE A 234 -15.61 47.07 -18.44
N GLU A 235 -14.76 46.53 -19.31
CA GLU A 235 -15.18 46.00 -20.61
C GLU A 235 -15.72 44.58 -20.49
N LYS A 236 -16.64 44.22 -21.38
CA LYS A 236 -17.45 42.99 -21.30
C LYS A 236 -16.58 41.75 -21.37
N GLU A 237 -15.61 41.77 -22.28
CA GLU A 237 -14.65 40.72 -22.55
C GLU A 237 -13.73 40.46 -21.35
N ASP A 238 -13.42 41.49 -20.55
CA ASP A 238 -12.64 41.33 -19.32
C ASP A 238 -13.51 40.79 -18.18
N PHE A 239 -14.74 41.28 -18.03
CA PHE A 239 -15.69 40.69 -17.08
C PHE A 239 -15.96 39.19 -17.37
N GLU A 240 -16.13 38.81 -18.64
CA GLU A 240 -16.27 37.42 -19.07
C GLU A 240 -15.01 36.55 -18.83
N LYS A 241 -13.82 37.15 -18.72
CA LYS A 241 -12.62 36.45 -18.23
C LYS A 241 -12.67 36.33 -16.70
N TRP A 242 -13.09 37.38 -15.99
CA TRP A 242 -13.04 37.43 -14.54
C TRP A 242 -14.05 36.49 -13.85
N ILE A 243 -15.25 36.28 -14.40
CA ILE A 243 -16.22 35.34 -13.80
C ILE A 243 -15.71 33.88 -13.77
N LYS A 244 -14.70 33.53 -14.57
CA LYS A 244 -14.11 32.18 -14.64
C LYS A 244 -13.30 31.79 -13.41
N VAL A 245 -13.09 32.70 -12.45
CA VAL A 245 -12.51 32.38 -11.13
C VAL A 245 -13.46 31.60 -10.21
N SER A 246 -14.74 31.50 -10.56
CA SER A 246 -15.68 30.73 -9.76
C SER A 246 -16.57 29.83 -10.62
N ILE A 247 -16.65 28.57 -10.21
CA ILE A 247 -17.54 27.57 -10.80
C ILE A 247 -19.02 27.92 -10.58
N ASP A 248 -19.31 28.72 -9.56
CA ASP A 248 -20.65 29.14 -9.19
C ASP A 248 -21.20 30.22 -10.14
N LEU A 249 -20.30 31.05 -10.70
CA LEU A 249 -20.59 32.11 -11.69
C LEU A 249 -20.54 31.62 -13.13
N ASN A 250 -19.65 30.66 -13.38
CA ASN A 250 -19.40 30.04 -14.68
C ASN A 250 -19.47 28.52 -14.47
N ARG A 251 -20.70 27.99 -14.46
CA ARG A 251 -21.02 26.58 -14.20
C ARG A 251 -20.63 25.69 -15.41
N PRO A 252 -20.06 24.50 -15.21
CA PRO A 252 -19.79 23.54 -16.27
C PRO A 252 -21.06 22.81 -16.73
N SER A 253 -21.03 22.25 -17.94
CA SER A 253 -22.15 21.52 -18.55
C SER A 253 -22.39 20.11 -17.98
N LYS A 254 -21.35 19.42 -17.48
CA LYS A 254 -21.47 18.13 -16.79
C LYS A 254 -20.53 18.04 -15.59
N MET A 255 -21.07 17.64 -14.45
CA MET A 255 -20.36 17.41 -13.18
C MET A 255 -21.00 16.24 -12.43
N ILE A 256 -20.20 15.46 -11.70
CA ILE A 256 -20.66 14.49 -10.71
C ILE A 256 -20.35 15.06 -9.32
N HIS A 257 -21.36 15.23 -8.48
CA HIS A 257 -21.20 15.68 -7.09
C HIS A 257 -20.94 14.49 -6.18
N THR A 258 -20.08 14.69 -5.17
CA THR A 258 -19.68 13.65 -4.20
C THR A 258 -19.64 14.25 -2.78
N ALA A 259 -19.56 13.42 -1.74
CA ALA A 259 -19.33 13.88 -0.37
C ALA A 259 -17.99 14.63 -0.25
N HIS A 260 -16.95 14.18 -0.96
CA HIS A 260 -15.58 14.68 -0.86
C HIS A 260 -15.33 15.94 -1.73
N GLY A 261 -16.07 16.11 -2.82
CA GLY A 261 -15.96 17.25 -3.73
C GLY A 261 -16.90 17.12 -4.93
N SER A 262 -16.40 17.40 -6.13
CA SER A 262 -17.11 17.13 -7.38
C SER A 262 -16.13 16.97 -8.54
N LEU A 263 -16.42 16.02 -9.43
CA LEU A 263 -15.66 15.72 -10.63
C LEU A 263 -16.31 16.41 -11.84
N ILE A 264 -15.56 17.24 -12.55
CA ILE A 264 -16.03 18.06 -13.67
C ILE A 264 -15.65 17.38 -14.99
N LEU A 265 -16.66 16.99 -15.76
CA LEU A 265 -16.52 16.23 -17.00
C LEU A 265 -16.57 17.12 -18.25
N ASP A 266 -16.84 18.40 -18.07
CA ASP A 266 -16.77 19.42 -19.12
C ASP A 266 -15.31 19.69 -19.51
N LEU A 267 -14.96 19.40 -20.77
CA LEU A 267 -13.60 19.54 -21.31
C LEU A 267 -13.04 20.97 -21.19
N ASN A 268 -13.89 22.00 -21.08
CA ASN A 268 -13.44 23.37 -20.86
C ASN A 268 -12.85 23.60 -19.44
N TYR A 269 -12.96 22.60 -18.55
CA TYR A 269 -12.52 22.64 -17.17
C TYR A 269 -11.44 21.60 -16.83
N GLY A 270 -10.96 20.84 -17.83
CA GLY A 270 -9.72 20.07 -17.70
C GLY A 270 -8.54 20.96 -17.26
N ASP A 271 -7.59 20.37 -16.52
CA ASP A 271 -6.43 21.07 -15.96
C ASP A 271 -6.78 22.21 -14.97
N LYS A 272 -7.94 22.13 -14.29
CA LYS A 272 -8.39 23.12 -13.29
C LYS A 272 -8.89 22.47 -12.00
N ILE A 273 -8.33 22.94 -10.87
CA ILE A 273 -8.84 22.65 -9.54
C ILE A 273 -9.51 23.89 -8.98
N PHE A 274 -10.71 23.71 -8.45
CA PHE A 274 -11.45 24.67 -7.64
C PHE A 274 -11.48 24.17 -6.20
N LEU A 275 -11.42 25.08 -5.22
CA LEU A 275 -11.64 24.80 -3.80
C LEU A 275 -12.82 25.63 -3.33
N LYS A 276 -13.85 24.99 -2.74
CA LYS A 276 -15.08 25.66 -2.26
C LYS A 276 -15.79 26.51 -3.33
N GLY A 277 -15.58 26.17 -4.61
CA GLY A 277 -16.08 26.89 -5.78
C GLY A 277 -15.17 27.99 -6.35
N LEU A 278 -13.94 28.18 -5.84
CA LEU A 278 -12.95 29.17 -6.30
C LEU A 278 -11.77 28.51 -7.02
N LEU A 279 -11.39 29.03 -8.19
CA LEU A 279 -10.27 28.53 -9.00
C LEU A 279 -8.92 28.75 -8.31
N LEU A 280 -8.09 27.70 -8.29
CA LEU A 280 -6.68 27.76 -7.96
C LEU A 280 -5.87 28.02 -9.25
N GLU A 281 -4.95 29.00 -9.24
CA GLU A 281 -4.22 29.43 -10.46
C GLU A 281 -2.89 28.67 -10.71
N GLY A 282 -2.39 27.93 -9.72
CA GLY A 282 -1.14 27.16 -9.78
C GLY A 282 -1.37 25.68 -10.09
N LYS A 283 -0.28 25.00 -10.47
CA LYS A 283 -0.28 23.55 -10.69
C LYS A 283 0.32 22.83 -9.49
N SER A 284 -0.42 21.87 -8.93
CA SER A 284 0.08 21.00 -7.87
C SER A 284 1.12 19.99 -8.38
N SER A 285 0.97 19.51 -9.63
CA SER A 285 1.85 18.53 -10.26
C SER A 285 2.44 19.03 -11.59
N GLY A 286 3.51 18.36 -12.06
CA GLY A 286 4.09 18.59 -13.40
C GLY A 286 3.29 17.95 -14.55
N LYS A 287 2.34 17.06 -14.25
CA LYS A 287 1.39 16.46 -15.21
C LYS A 287 0.10 17.31 -15.26
N PRO A 288 -0.58 17.42 -16.40
CA PRO A 288 -1.88 18.08 -16.49
C PRO A 288 -2.99 17.18 -15.92
N PHE A 289 -4.11 17.78 -15.51
CA PHE A 289 -5.34 17.00 -15.25
C PHE A 289 -6.17 16.80 -16.52
N LYS A 290 -6.71 15.60 -16.73
CA LYS A 290 -7.66 15.28 -17.80
C LYS A 290 -9.03 15.91 -17.51
N PHE A 291 -9.45 15.87 -16.25
CA PHE A 291 -10.73 16.41 -15.79
C PHE A 291 -10.53 17.65 -14.92
N GLY A 292 -11.63 18.32 -14.59
CA GLY A 292 -11.64 19.39 -13.58
C GLY A 292 -12.15 18.87 -12.24
N TYR A 293 -11.79 19.56 -11.15
CA TYR A 293 -12.19 19.16 -9.79
C TYR A 293 -12.70 20.36 -8.99
N ASN A 294 -13.72 20.17 -8.15
CA ASN A 294 -14.15 21.15 -7.15
C ASN A 294 -14.11 20.50 -5.76
N LEU A 295 -13.08 20.81 -4.98
CA LEU A 295 -12.81 20.19 -3.69
C LEU A 295 -13.63 20.86 -2.58
N ARG A 296 -14.19 20.07 -1.65
CA ARG A 296 -14.98 20.59 -0.52
C ARG A 296 -14.09 21.11 0.62
N GLN A 297 -12.89 20.53 0.77
CA GLN A 297 -11.91 20.82 1.81
C GLN A 297 -10.49 20.82 1.23
N GLY A 298 -9.48 21.17 2.05
CA GLY A 298 -8.07 21.26 1.69
C GLY A 298 -7.47 22.64 2.01
N ASP A 299 -6.26 22.66 2.56
CA ASP A 299 -5.55 23.91 2.90
C ASP A 299 -4.70 24.42 1.73
N VAL A 300 -4.67 25.74 1.52
CA VAL A 300 -3.99 26.41 0.40
C VAL A 300 -2.92 27.40 0.85
N ASN A 301 -1.91 27.63 0.00
CA ASN A 301 -0.92 28.68 0.25
C ASN A 301 -1.55 30.09 0.28
N ARG A 302 -0.81 31.07 0.84
CA ARG A 302 -1.27 32.46 1.05
C ARG A 302 -1.95 33.09 -0.17
N ASP A 303 -1.40 32.88 -1.36
CA ASP A 303 -1.87 33.47 -2.62
C ASP A 303 -2.96 32.64 -3.32
N ARG A 304 -3.31 31.46 -2.76
CA ARG A 304 -4.30 30.49 -3.27
C ARG A 304 -3.95 29.95 -4.65
N GLU A 305 -2.68 29.63 -4.85
CA GLU A 305 -2.16 29.04 -6.08
C GLU A 305 -2.39 27.53 -6.11
N ARG A 306 -2.18 26.83 -5.00
CA ARG A 306 -2.30 25.36 -4.89
C ARG A 306 -2.60 24.90 -3.46
N LEU A 307 -2.98 23.64 -3.31
CA LEU A 307 -3.00 22.96 -2.01
C LEU A 307 -1.60 22.87 -1.40
N ILE A 308 -1.54 22.74 -0.07
CA ILE A 308 -0.28 22.62 0.68
C ILE A 308 0.27 21.19 0.64
N ASP A 309 -0.59 20.18 0.75
CA ASP A 309 -0.20 18.76 0.79
C ASP A 309 -0.66 17.98 -0.47
N PRO A 310 0.28 17.52 -1.32
CA PRO A 310 -0.03 16.64 -2.45
C PRO A 310 -0.58 15.26 -2.03
N ALA A 311 -0.33 14.79 -0.81
CA ALA A 311 -0.85 13.53 -0.32
C ALA A 311 -2.34 13.65 0.06
N GLU A 312 -2.75 14.75 0.72
CA GLU A 312 -4.17 15.12 0.87
C GLU A 312 -4.86 15.26 -0.50
N GLU A 313 -4.23 15.92 -1.48
CA GLU A 313 -4.78 16.07 -2.84
C GLU A 313 -5.03 14.70 -3.49
N ALA A 314 -4.01 13.83 -3.56
CA ALA A 314 -4.14 12.48 -4.14
C ALA A 314 -5.19 11.62 -3.41
N LYS A 315 -5.31 11.76 -2.08
CA LYS A 315 -6.34 11.09 -1.29
C LYS A 315 -7.75 11.58 -1.66
N VAL A 316 -7.99 12.88 -1.65
CA VAL A 316 -9.32 13.45 -1.94
C VAL A 316 -9.72 13.16 -3.39
N LEU A 317 -8.78 13.15 -4.34
CA LEU A 317 -9.03 12.70 -5.71
C LEU A 317 -9.45 11.22 -5.76
N ALA A 318 -8.77 10.33 -5.03
CA ALA A 318 -9.13 8.90 -4.96
C ALA A 318 -10.52 8.67 -4.32
N GLU A 319 -10.89 9.47 -3.32
CA GLU A 319 -12.21 9.45 -2.69
C GLU A 319 -13.30 9.95 -3.67
N ILE A 320 -13.08 11.07 -4.35
CA ILE A 320 -13.98 11.59 -5.40
C ILE A 320 -14.17 10.56 -6.53
N TRP A 321 -13.11 9.92 -7.01
CA TRP A 321 -13.22 8.89 -8.05
C TRP A 321 -13.93 7.61 -7.58
N THR A 322 -13.69 7.19 -6.33
CA THR A 322 -14.39 6.05 -5.71
C THR A 322 -15.91 6.28 -5.72
N GLU A 323 -16.36 7.44 -5.25
CA GLU A 323 -17.79 7.77 -5.18
C GLU A 323 -18.39 8.05 -6.57
N ALA A 324 -17.66 8.73 -7.46
CA ALA A 324 -18.13 9.01 -8.83
C ALA A 324 -18.39 7.73 -9.66
N ILE A 325 -17.60 6.67 -9.45
CA ILE A 325 -17.79 5.37 -10.13
C ILE A 325 -19.00 4.59 -9.55
N GLN A 326 -19.37 4.82 -8.29
CA GLN A 326 -20.61 4.30 -7.71
C GLN A 326 -21.85 5.03 -8.26
N LEU A 327 -21.72 6.32 -8.60
CA LEU A 327 -22.80 7.15 -9.12
C LEU A 327 -22.99 7.04 -10.64
N GLU A 328 -21.93 6.90 -11.43
CA GLU A 328 -21.98 6.76 -12.90
C GLU A 328 -21.00 5.68 -13.39
N GLU A 329 -21.40 4.40 -13.42
CA GLU A 329 -20.53 3.27 -13.82
C GLU A 329 -19.87 3.46 -15.19
N ALA A 330 -20.47 4.23 -16.11
CA ALA A 330 -19.91 4.55 -17.41
C ALA A 330 -18.55 5.31 -17.36
N ILE A 331 -18.17 5.87 -16.21
CA ILE A 331 -16.89 6.56 -16.00
C ILE A 331 -15.74 5.63 -15.56
N GLU A 332 -16.05 4.41 -15.09
CA GLU A 332 -15.08 3.38 -14.68
C GLU A 332 -13.96 3.21 -15.73
N LYS A 333 -14.34 3.12 -17.00
CA LYS A 333 -13.44 2.99 -18.16
C LYS A 333 -12.42 4.12 -18.27
N GLU A 334 -12.79 5.36 -17.94
CA GLU A 334 -11.93 6.54 -18.11
C GLU A 334 -10.86 6.58 -17.01
N TRP A 335 -11.22 6.19 -15.79
CA TRP A 335 -10.29 6.08 -14.68
C TRP A 335 -9.33 4.92 -14.85
N VAL A 336 -9.83 3.74 -15.25
CA VAL A 336 -9.00 2.57 -15.56
C VAL A 336 -8.05 2.85 -16.73
N ALA A 337 -8.48 3.60 -17.76
CA ALA A 337 -7.59 4.04 -18.82
C ALA A 337 -6.48 4.97 -18.31
N MET A 338 -6.80 5.99 -17.50
CA MET A 338 -5.77 6.87 -16.91
C MET A 338 -4.79 6.11 -16.00
N LEU A 339 -5.30 5.23 -15.14
CA LEU A 339 -4.50 4.37 -14.24
C LEU A 339 -3.59 3.38 -15.01
N ARG A 340 -3.87 3.09 -16.29
CA ARG A 340 -2.99 2.28 -17.15
C ARG A 340 -1.95 3.10 -17.92
N GLU A 341 -2.08 4.43 -17.98
CA GLU A 341 -1.24 5.29 -18.82
C GLU A 341 -0.24 6.18 -18.04
N ASP A 342 -0.49 6.49 -16.77
CA ASP A 342 0.31 7.42 -15.93
C ASP A 342 0.63 8.79 -16.59
N LYS A 343 -0.24 9.28 -17.49
CA LYS A 343 -0.03 10.58 -18.16
C LYS A 343 -0.62 11.78 -17.41
N TYR A 344 -1.52 11.51 -16.47
CA TYR A 344 -2.42 12.51 -15.90
C TYR A 344 -2.25 12.65 -14.39
N ALA A 345 -2.46 13.86 -13.87
CA ALA A 345 -2.38 14.14 -12.44
C ALA A 345 -3.55 13.53 -11.66
N ASP A 346 -4.69 13.28 -12.31
CA ASP A 346 -5.92 12.64 -11.79
C ASP A 346 -5.69 11.28 -11.11
N VAL A 347 -4.56 10.64 -11.41
CA VAL A 347 -4.19 9.29 -10.95
C VAL A 347 -2.78 9.25 -10.32
N HIS A 348 -2.18 10.40 -10.01
CA HIS A 348 -0.83 10.45 -9.48
C HIS A 348 -0.83 10.30 -7.95
N GLY A 349 -0.24 9.22 -7.43
CA GLY A 349 -0.17 8.93 -5.98
C GLY A 349 -1.46 8.40 -5.37
N VAL A 350 -2.50 8.16 -6.19
CA VAL A 350 -3.81 7.69 -5.72
C VAL A 350 -3.78 6.23 -5.26
N GLU A 351 -2.79 5.44 -5.69
CA GLU A 351 -2.74 3.99 -5.51
C GLU A 351 -2.75 3.54 -4.03
N GLN A 352 -2.24 4.38 -3.13
CA GLN A 352 -2.28 4.12 -1.70
C GLN A 352 -3.69 4.27 -1.11
N TYR A 353 -4.50 5.15 -1.70
CA TYR A 353 -5.81 5.60 -1.23
C TYR A 353 -7.01 4.91 -1.91
N ILE A 354 -6.80 4.22 -3.04
CA ILE A 354 -7.84 3.42 -3.70
C ILE A 354 -8.48 2.44 -2.69
N SER A 355 -9.80 2.52 -2.55
CA SER A 355 -10.60 1.71 -1.64
C SER A 355 -10.76 0.27 -2.13
N LYS A 356 -11.21 -0.64 -1.25
CA LYS A 356 -11.46 -2.05 -1.61
C LYS A 356 -12.49 -2.17 -2.73
N ASP A 357 -13.56 -1.36 -2.67
CA ASP A 357 -14.67 -1.44 -3.61
C ASP A 357 -14.30 -0.79 -4.96
N ALA A 358 -13.52 0.30 -4.94
CA ALA A 358 -12.92 0.87 -6.15
C ALA A 358 -11.95 -0.12 -6.82
N ALA A 359 -11.10 -0.81 -6.05
CA ALA A 359 -10.23 -1.86 -6.56
C ALA A 359 -11.04 -3.05 -7.13
N ALA A 360 -12.14 -3.44 -6.49
CA ALA A 360 -13.04 -4.48 -6.99
C ALA A 360 -13.71 -4.07 -8.31
N LYS A 361 -14.11 -2.79 -8.47
CA LYS A 361 -14.61 -2.25 -9.74
C LYS A 361 -13.53 -2.23 -10.83
N ILE A 362 -12.32 -1.73 -10.54
CA ILE A 362 -11.16 -1.80 -11.45
C ILE A 362 -10.92 -3.25 -11.91
N TRP A 363 -11.00 -4.22 -10.99
CA TRP A 363 -10.83 -5.64 -11.32
C TRP A 363 -11.96 -6.18 -12.21
N GLN A 364 -13.22 -5.88 -11.88
CA GLN A 364 -14.36 -6.20 -12.73
C GLN A 364 -14.21 -5.59 -14.13
N HIS A 365 -13.71 -4.37 -14.24
CA HIS A 365 -13.45 -3.73 -15.54
C HIS A 365 -12.39 -4.46 -16.35
N LEU A 366 -11.28 -4.86 -15.73
CA LEU A 366 -10.24 -5.65 -16.41
C LEU A 366 -10.78 -6.99 -16.89
N LEU A 367 -11.58 -7.69 -16.08
CA LEU A 367 -12.26 -8.93 -16.48
C LEU A 367 -13.30 -8.73 -17.59
N LYS A 368 -14.04 -7.60 -17.60
CA LYS A 368 -14.95 -7.22 -18.71
C LYS A 368 -14.19 -7.03 -20.04
N LEU A 369 -12.88 -6.69 -20.01
CA LEU A 369 -12.05 -6.52 -21.21
C LEU A 369 -11.46 -7.84 -21.74
N ASP A 370 -11.24 -8.84 -20.89
CA ASP A 370 -10.72 -10.17 -21.26
C ASP A 370 -11.84 -11.21 -21.37
N VAL A 371 -12.74 -11.01 -22.33
CA VAL A 371 -13.95 -11.84 -22.52
C VAL A 371 -13.64 -13.33 -22.77
N SER A 372 -12.48 -13.66 -23.34
CA SER A 372 -12.02 -15.04 -23.51
C SER A 372 -11.43 -15.66 -22.23
N GLY A 373 -11.20 -14.87 -21.18
CA GLY A 373 -10.53 -15.28 -19.95
C GLY A 373 -9.10 -15.76 -20.18
N GLU A 374 -8.47 -15.38 -21.29
CA GLU A 374 -7.15 -15.85 -21.71
C GLU A 374 -6.00 -15.10 -21.04
N CYS A 375 -6.21 -13.89 -20.55
CA CYS A 375 -5.18 -13.09 -19.93
C CYS A 375 -4.78 -13.62 -18.54
N PHE A 376 -3.53 -13.37 -18.17
CA PHE A 376 -3.08 -13.35 -16.79
C PHE A 376 -2.37 -12.02 -16.54
N TYR A 377 -2.97 -11.23 -15.66
CA TYR A 377 -2.45 -9.91 -15.29
C TYR A 377 -1.25 -10.06 -14.35
N TYR A 378 -0.16 -9.34 -14.63
CA TYR A 378 1.08 -9.42 -13.85
C TYR A 378 1.79 -8.07 -13.72
N GLU A 379 2.73 -7.98 -12.78
CA GLU A 379 3.46 -6.76 -12.47
C GLU A 379 4.65 -6.51 -13.41
N SER A 380 4.83 -5.25 -13.80
CA SER A 380 5.98 -4.77 -14.58
C SER A 380 7.38 -5.18 -14.06
N LYS A 381 7.56 -5.47 -12.76
CA LYS A 381 8.89 -5.56 -12.12
C LYS A 381 9.66 -6.87 -12.38
N ASN A 382 9.01 -7.96 -12.78
CA ASN A 382 9.62 -9.31 -12.92
C ASN A 382 9.38 -9.97 -14.29
N SER A 383 9.18 -9.16 -15.34
CA SER A 383 8.55 -9.54 -16.62
C SER A 383 8.88 -10.93 -17.14
N ASP A 384 10.15 -11.23 -17.41
CA ASP A 384 10.50 -12.31 -18.33
C ASP A 384 10.25 -13.71 -17.73
N ARG A 385 10.48 -13.84 -16.42
CA ARG A 385 10.22 -15.09 -15.67
C ARG A 385 8.74 -15.28 -15.42
N ASP A 386 8.02 -14.21 -15.08
CA ASP A 386 6.57 -14.25 -14.86
C ASP A 386 5.83 -14.57 -16.17
N VAL A 387 6.25 -13.95 -17.28
CA VAL A 387 5.79 -14.24 -18.65
C VAL A 387 6.04 -15.71 -19.03
N GLU A 388 7.19 -16.29 -18.68
CA GLU A 388 7.49 -17.70 -18.93
C GLU A 388 6.56 -18.63 -18.12
N ILE A 389 6.34 -18.35 -16.83
CA ILE A 389 5.40 -19.10 -15.98
C ILE A 389 3.97 -19.01 -16.52
N ILE A 390 3.52 -17.80 -16.89
CA ILE A 390 2.18 -17.54 -17.43
C ILE A 390 1.94 -18.35 -18.72
N ARG A 391 2.89 -18.30 -19.66
CA ARG A 391 2.76 -18.98 -20.96
C ARG A 391 2.91 -20.49 -20.86
N ARG A 392 3.93 -20.99 -20.16
CA ARG A 392 4.25 -22.44 -20.11
C ARG A 392 3.46 -23.21 -19.06
N SER A 393 3.30 -22.66 -17.85
CA SER A 393 2.66 -23.35 -16.73
C SER A 393 1.17 -23.05 -16.63
N LEU A 394 0.79 -21.76 -16.65
CA LEU A 394 -0.61 -21.35 -16.49
C LEU A 394 -1.42 -21.42 -17.80
N LYS A 395 -0.74 -21.52 -18.95
CA LYS A 395 -1.33 -21.58 -20.30
C LYS A 395 -2.24 -20.38 -20.60
N LYS A 396 -1.77 -19.18 -20.24
CA LYS A 396 -2.45 -17.89 -20.42
C LYS A 396 -1.60 -16.90 -21.23
N ARG A 397 -2.24 -15.85 -21.75
CA ARG A 397 -1.62 -14.67 -22.37
C ARG A 397 -1.16 -13.71 -21.27
N PRO A 398 0.13 -13.37 -21.14
CA PRO A 398 0.57 -12.39 -20.15
C PRO A 398 0.12 -10.98 -20.55
N GLU A 399 -0.51 -10.26 -19.63
CA GLU A 399 -0.98 -8.88 -19.80
C GLU A 399 -0.41 -8.01 -18.67
N GLN A 400 0.32 -6.96 -19.02
CA GLN A 400 1.13 -6.20 -18.06
C GLN A 400 0.32 -5.07 -17.40
N LEU A 401 0.39 -4.99 -16.06
CA LEU A 401 -0.13 -3.87 -15.28
C LEU A 401 1.03 -3.05 -14.68
N ILE A 402 0.82 -1.73 -14.61
CA ILE A 402 1.69 -0.81 -13.87
C ILE A 402 1.29 -0.78 -12.38
N SER A 403 2.21 -0.37 -11.52
CA SER A 403 2.04 -0.35 -10.05
C SER A 403 0.75 0.33 -9.59
N GLN A 404 0.36 1.43 -10.24
CA GLN A 404 -0.86 2.18 -9.92
C GLN A 404 -2.17 1.35 -10.02
N VAL A 405 -2.18 0.28 -10.82
CA VAL A 405 -3.28 -0.69 -10.89
C VAL A 405 -2.95 -1.94 -10.09
N TRP A 406 -1.71 -2.43 -10.17
CA TRP A 406 -1.30 -3.68 -9.54
C TRP A 406 -1.31 -3.63 -8.01
N ASP A 407 -0.74 -2.59 -7.42
CA ASP A 407 -0.56 -2.49 -5.97
C ASP A 407 -1.90 -2.40 -5.22
N PRO A 408 -2.92 -1.61 -5.66
CA PRO A 408 -4.27 -1.66 -5.08
C PRO A 408 -4.94 -3.04 -5.20
N LEU A 409 -4.82 -3.70 -6.36
CA LEU A 409 -5.41 -5.02 -6.57
C LEU A 409 -4.74 -6.08 -5.69
N ARG A 410 -3.41 -5.98 -5.50
CA ARG A 410 -2.63 -6.89 -4.65
C ARG A 410 -2.92 -6.63 -3.16
N LYS A 411 -3.02 -5.37 -2.75
CA LYS A 411 -3.37 -4.91 -1.37
C LYS A 411 -4.67 -5.54 -0.86
N TYR A 412 -5.67 -5.73 -1.73
CA TYR A 412 -6.95 -6.36 -1.38
C TYR A 412 -7.08 -7.83 -1.84
N GLY A 413 -6.00 -8.46 -2.30
CA GLY A 413 -5.96 -9.89 -2.66
C GLY A 413 -6.72 -10.28 -3.94
N LEU A 414 -7.10 -9.31 -4.77
CA LEU A 414 -7.86 -9.52 -6.01
C LEU A 414 -7.01 -10.18 -7.11
N VAL A 415 -5.71 -9.90 -7.12
CA VAL A 415 -4.71 -10.53 -8.01
C VAL A 415 -3.65 -11.31 -7.21
N ARG A 416 -3.04 -12.28 -7.88
CA ARG A 416 -1.91 -13.09 -7.39
C ARG A 416 -0.75 -13.01 -8.39
N THR A 417 0.48 -13.13 -7.92
CA THR A 417 1.64 -13.35 -8.82
C THR A 417 1.50 -14.70 -9.54
N PRO A 418 2.18 -14.92 -10.68
CA PRO A 418 2.14 -16.21 -11.37
C PRO A 418 2.60 -17.38 -10.49
N ARG A 419 3.61 -17.16 -9.64
CA ARG A 419 4.08 -18.16 -8.67
C ARG A 419 3.08 -18.43 -7.55
N GLU A 420 2.43 -17.40 -7.01
CA GLU A 420 1.35 -17.58 -6.04
C GLU A 420 0.17 -18.37 -6.63
N GLN A 421 -0.19 -18.12 -7.88
CA GLN A 421 -1.23 -18.87 -8.58
C GLN A 421 -0.80 -20.34 -8.82
N GLN A 422 0.46 -20.60 -9.16
CA GLN A 422 1.00 -21.97 -9.23
C GLN A 422 0.89 -22.72 -7.88
N CYS A 423 1.25 -22.06 -6.78
CA CYS A 423 1.13 -22.62 -5.43
C CYS A 423 -0.33 -22.89 -5.05
N TYR A 424 -1.23 -21.93 -5.32
CA TYR A 424 -2.68 -22.08 -5.11
C TYR A 424 -3.24 -23.29 -5.89
N LEU A 425 -2.87 -23.45 -7.16
CA LEU A 425 -3.31 -24.57 -8.00
C LEU A 425 -2.79 -25.93 -7.53
N LEU A 426 -1.59 -26.01 -6.93
CA LEU A 426 -1.06 -27.26 -6.36
C LEU A 426 -1.73 -27.59 -5.01
N ASN A 427 -1.95 -26.59 -4.17
CA ASN A 427 -2.61 -26.79 -2.88
C ASN A 427 -4.08 -27.22 -3.06
N GLN A 428 -4.79 -26.63 -4.02
CA GLN A 428 -6.16 -27.01 -4.39
C GLN A 428 -6.24 -28.27 -5.27
N ALA A 429 -5.12 -28.91 -5.63
CA ALA A 429 -5.15 -30.18 -6.36
C ALA A 429 -5.61 -31.35 -5.46
N PRO A 430 -6.32 -32.35 -6.01
CA PRO A 430 -6.63 -33.57 -5.28
C PRO A 430 -5.36 -34.37 -4.97
N ARG A 431 -5.41 -35.21 -3.93
CA ARG A 431 -4.38 -36.25 -3.73
C ARG A 431 -4.42 -37.24 -4.89
N THR A 432 -3.26 -37.73 -5.26
CA THR A 432 -3.06 -38.64 -6.40
C THR A 432 -3.78 -39.97 -6.21
N GLN A 433 -4.39 -40.47 -7.30
CA GLN A 433 -5.12 -41.74 -7.35
C GLN A 433 -4.40 -42.81 -8.19
N SER A 434 -3.23 -42.49 -8.75
CA SER A 434 -2.42 -43.41 -9.57
C SER A 434 -2.09 -44.69 -8.77
N PRO A 435 -2.25 -45.89 -9.37
CA PRO A 435 -1.94 -47.13 -8.67
C PRO A 435 -0.42 -47.22 -8.37
N PRO A 436 -0.02 -47.69 -7.17
CA PRO A 436 1.38 -47.71 -6.77
C PRO A 436 2.18 -48.78 -7.54
N THR A 437 3.01 -48.35 -8.49
CA THR A 437 4.05 -49.16 -9.13
C THR A 437 5.24 -49.35 -8.18
N ALA A 438 6.06 -50.38 -8.39
CA ALA A 438 7.26 -50.58 -7.55
C ALA A 438 8.31 -49.46 -7.74
N TYR A 439 8.33 -48.79 -8.90
CA TYR A 439 9.05 -47.54 -9.13
C TYR A 439 8.55 -46.43 -8.19
N SER A 440 7.23 -46.14 -8.20
CA SER A 440 6.65 -45.06 -7.38
C SER A 440 6.88 -45.27 -5.88
N LEU A 441 6.71 -46.50 -5.39
CA LEU A 441 6.98 -46.88 -4.00
C LEU A 441 8.48 -46.78 -3.64
N GLY A 442 9.37 -47.05 -4.60
CA GLY A 442 10.81 -46.86 -4.42
C GLY A 442 11.22 -45.39 -4.34
N VAL A 443 10.67 -44.53 -5.22
CA VAL A 443 10.85 -43.06 -5.17
C VAL A 443 10.35 -42.51 -3.83
N GLU A 444 9.14 -42.90 -3.41
CA GLU A 444 8.56 -42.48 -2.14
C GLU A 444 9.43 -42.91 -0.94
N ARG A 445 9.84 -44.18 -0.90
CA ARG A 445 10.64 -44.73 0.21
C ARG A 445 12.02 -44.10 0.28
N ALA A 446 12.71 -43.94 -0.85
CA ALA A 446 14.01 -43.30 -0.90
C ALA A 446 13.93 -41.82 -0.49
N LEU A 447 12.89 -41.09 -0.91
CA LEU A 447 12.68 -39.71 -0.49
C LEU A 447 12.36 -39.61 1.02
N LYS A 448 11.53 -40.51 1.55
CA LYS A 448 11.26 -40.59 3.00
C LYS A 448 12.53 -40.89 3.80
N ALA A 449 13.39 -41.79 3.34
CA ALA A 449 14.70 -42.05 3.98
C ALA A 449 15.62 -40.81 3.92
N ALA A 450 15.66 -40.10 2.79
CA ALA A 450 16.42 -38.87 2.66
C ALA A 450 15.95 -37.77 3.64
N LEU A 451 14.63 -37.59 3.78
CA LEU A 451 14.03 -36.67 4.74
C LEU A 451 14.31 -37.09 6.20
N ALA A 452 14.21 -38.38 6.51
CA ALA A 452 14.46 -38.90 7.86
C ALA A 452 15.92 -38.73 8.33
N MET A 453 16.90 -38.62 7.42
CA MET A 453 18.31 -38.42 7.76
C MET A 453 18.66 -36.96 8.12
N ASP A 454 17.84 -35.98 7.71
CA ASP A 454 18.05 -34.57 8.05
C ASP A 454 17.12 -34.13 9.17
N SER A 455 17.72 -33.71 10.29
CA SER A 455 17.03 -33.16 11.47
C SER A 455 15.98 -32.09 11.17
N ARG A 456 16.11 -31.36 10.06
CA ARG A 456 15.22 -30.27 9.63
C ARG A 456 14.01 -30.75 8.81
N THR A 457 14.04 -31.98 8.30
CA THR A 457 13.04 -32.47 7.32
C THR A 457 12.39 -33.80 7.73
N LYS A 458 12.94 -34.50 8.73
CA LYS A 458 12.38 -35.71 9.35
C LYS A 458 10.90 -35.62 9.82
N GLU A 459 10.36 -34.41 10.03
CA GLU A 459 8.98 -34.17 10.49
C GLU A 459 8.03 -33.68 9.38
N LEU A 460 8.45 -33.73 8.12
CA LEU A 460 7.62 -33.32 6.98
C LEU A 460 6.70 -34.46 6.51
N ASN A 461 5.41 -34.14 6.34
CA ASN A 461 4.42 -35.06 5.80
C ASN A 461 4.50 -35.07 4.27
N LEU A 462 4.90 -36.20 3.68
CA LEU A 462 4.97 -36.33 2.22
C LEU A 462 3.59 -36.58 1.61
N ILE A 463 3.11 -35.69 0.73
CA ILE A 463 1.79 -35.78 0.08
C ILE A 463 1.91 -35.62 -1.43
N PHE A 464 1.53 -36.64 -2.19
CA PHE A 464 1.45 -36.55 -3.65
C PHE A 464 0.12 -35.97 -4.13
N LYS A 465 0.21 -35.03 -5.07
CA LYS A 465 -0.86 -34.16 -5.58
C LYS A 465 -0.93 -34.24 -7.10
N SER A 466 -2.15 -34.23 -7.65
CA SER A 466 -2.33 -34.36 -9.10
C SER A 466 -1.91 -33.13 -9.89
N GLY A 467 -0.83 -33.26 -10.67
CA GLY A 467 -0.17 -32.16 -11.38
C GLY A 467 -0.92 -31.58 -12.59
N ILE A 468 -2.07 -32.15 -12.97
CA ILE A 468 -2.75 -31.86 -14.25
C ILE A 468 -3.01 -30.36 -14.48
N LYS A 469 -3.27 -29.60 -13.40
CA LYS A 469 -3.59 -28.16 -13.45
C LYS A 469 -2.41 -27.23 -13.13
N THR A 470 -1.22 -27.74 -12.82
CA THR A 470 -0.06 -26.91 -12.43
C THR A 470 1.27 -27.61 -12.68
N ASP A 471 2.20 -26.90 -13.31
CA ASP A 471 3.55 -27.43 -13.55
C ASP A 471 4.52 -27.20 -12.36
N LEU A 472 4.01 -26.71 -11.23
CA LEU A 472 4.80 -26.61 -10.00
C LEU A 472 5.24 -28.00 -9.54
N ASP A 473 6.54 -28.20 -9.31
CA ASP A 473 7.10 -29.50 -8.96
C ASP A 473 6.82 -29.92 -7.51
N LEU A 474 6.93 -28.99 -6.55
CA LEU A 474 6.53 -29.17 -5.16
C LEU A 474 6.21 -27.84 -4.45
N LEU A 475 5.55 -27.94 -3.30
CA LEU A 475 5.17 -26.85 -2.39
C LEU A 475 5.33 -27.34 -0.94
N LEU A 476 5.81 -26.47 -0.05
CA LEU A 476 5.82 -26.70 1.39
C LEU A 476 4.71 -25.86 2.03
N ASP A 477 3.74 -26.51 2.67
CA ASP A 477 2.63 -25.85 3.37
C ASP A 477 2.61 -26.27 4.85
N GLY A 478 3.18 -25.42 5.72
CA GLY A 478 3.42 -25.77 7.11
C GLY A 478 4.38 -26.96 7.27
N ARG A 479 3.83 -28.14 7.62
CA ARG A 479 4.55 -29.42 7.69
C ARG A 479 4.32 -30.31 6.45
N ASP A 480 3.37 -29.96 5.59
CA ASP A 480 2.97 -30.80 4.46
C ASP A 480 3.82 -30.47 3.23
N LEU A 481 4.67 -31.41 2.86
CA LEU A 481 5.47 -31.39 1.64
C LEU A 481 4.65 -31.98 0.50
N GLN A 482 4.03 -31.09 -0.27
CA GLN A 482 3.16 -31.43 -1.38
C GLN A 482 3.98 -31.57 -2.68
N ILE A 483 3.99 -32.74 -3.31
CA ILE A 483 4.78 -33.03 -4.52
C ILE A 483 3.87 -33.41 -5.68
N ASN A 484 4.21 -32.92 -6.88
CA ASN A 484 3.52 -33.22 -8.13
C ASN A 484 3.72 -34.68 -8.55
N ASP A 485 2.65 -35.41 -8.82
CA ASP A 485 2.70 -36.84 -9.15
C ASP A 485 3.37 -37.21 -10.48
N LYS A 486 3.69 -36.23 -11.34
CA LYS A 486 4.58 -36.45 -12.50
C LYS A 486 5.96 -37.04 -12.13
N TRP A 487 6.37 -36.96 -10.87
CA TRP A 487 7.60 -37.58 -10.34
C TRP A 487 7.44 -39.03 -9.86
N LEU A 488 6.20 -39.54 -9.71
CA LEU A 488 5.93 -40.95 -9.39
C LEU A 488 5.86 -41.84 -10.62
N ASP A 489 5.78 -41.25 -11.81
CA ASP A 489 5.82 -41.94 -13.09
C ASP A 489 7.21 -41.89 -13.72
N PHE A 490 7.67 -43.01 -14.26
CA PHE A 490 9.01 -43.13 -14.83
C PHE A 490 9.17 -42.23 -16.06
N GLU A 491 8.23 -42.22 -17.01
CA GLU A 491 8.38 -41.43 -18.23
C GLU A 491 8.33 -39.92 -17.97
N ASN A 492 7.34 -39.46 -17.19
CA ASN A 492 7.11 -38.04 -16.96
C ASN A 492 8.20 -37.41 -16.08
N GLY A 493 8.71 -38.11 -15.07
CA GLY A 493 9.86 -37.66 -14.27
C GLY A 493 11.14 -37.57 -15.11
N HIS A 494 11.43 -38.62 -15.89
CA HIS A 494 12.62 -38.64 -16.74
C HIS A 494 12.54 -37.74 -17.98
N ARG A 495 11.34 -37.29 -18.39
CA ARG A 495 11.19 -36.24 -19.41
C ARG A 495 11.73 -34.89 -18.93
N ARG A 496 11.78 -34.66 -17.60
CA ARG A 496 12.41 -33.48 -16.97
C ARG A 496 13.88 -33.72 -16.62
N ALA A 497 14.19 -34.89 -16.06
CA ALA A 497 15.54 -35.28 -15.66
C ALA A 497 16.02 -36.53 -16.43
N PRO A 498 16.43 -36.39 -17.71
CA PRO A 498 16.76 -37.53 -18.57
C PRO A 498 18.15 -38.11 -18.24
N CYS A 499 18.17 -39.20 -17.46
CA CYS A 499 19.37 -39.97 -17.12
C CYS A 499 19.83 -40.89 -18.25
N TRP A 500 20.85 -41.71 -18.01
CA TRP A 500 21.32 -42.71 -18.98
C TRP A 500 20.27 -43.80 -19.25
N LEU A 501 19.64 -44.34 -18.20
CA LEU A 501 18.63 -45.40 -18.32
C LEU A 501 17.43 -44.99 -19.17
N SER A 502 16.84 -43.81 -18.92
CA SER A 502 15.66 -43.36 -19.69
C SER A 502 15.97 -43.07 -21.16
N ARG A 503 17.20 -42.62 -21.48
CA ARG A 503 17.66 -42.45 -22.87
C ARG A 503 17.85 -43.79 -23.61
N GLN A 504 18.12 -44.87 -22.88
CA GLN A 504 18.26 -46.22 -23.44
C GLN A 504 16.91 -46.94 -23.54
N ALA A 505 16.04 -46.82 -22.53
CA ALA A 505 14.69 -47.38 -22.51
C ALA A 505 13.81 -46.87 -23.68
N GLY A 506 14.08 -45.68 -24.20
CA GLY A 506 13.42 -45.16 -25.41
C GLY A 506 13.79 -45.89 -26.73
N ARG A 507 14.56 -46.99 -26.69
CA ARG A 507 14.97 -47.77 -27.88
C ARG A 507 14.64 -49.26 -27.82
N GLU A 508 14.47 -49.81 -26.63
CA GLU A 508 14.23 -51.24 -26.37
C GLU A 508 13.14 -51.35 -25.30
N CYS A 509 12.22 -52.31 -25.43
CA CYS A 509 11.07 -52.42 -24.54
C CYS A 509 11.49 -52.86 -23.12
N PHE A 510 11.83 -51.87 -22.29
CA PHE A 510 12.26 -52.05 -20.92
C PHE A 510 11.08 -52.03 -19.96
N ASP A 511 10.98 -53.08 -19.15
CA ASP A 511 9.97 -53.21 -18.09
C ASP A 511 10.37 -52.34 -16.89
N ALA A 512 10.11 -51.02 -17.00
CA ALA A 512 10.65 -49.96 -16.14
C ALA A 512 10.01 -49.89 -14.73
N ASP A 513 9.46 -51.00 -14.25
CA ASP A 513 8.63 -51.09 -13.06
C ASP A 513 9.41 -50.94 -11.73
N HIS A 514 10.74 -50.78 -11.79
CA HIS A 514 11.65 -50.79 -10.64
C HIS A 514 12.43 -49.49 -10.45
N PHE A 515 12.58 -49.06 -9.19
CA PHE A 515 13.44 -47.95 -8.81
C PHE A 515 14.91 -48.25 -9.10
N SER A 516 15.42 -47.66 -10.19
CA SER A 516 16.72 -48.00 -10.80
C SER A 516 17.71 -46.82 -10.86
N CYS A 517 17.37 -45.67 -10.26
CA CYS A 517 18.15 -44.44 -10.37
C CYS A 517 17.93 -43.49 -9.17
N ASP A 518 19.01 -42.92 -8.65
CA ASP A 518 19.03 -42.02 -7.49
C ASP A 518 18.60 -40.58 -7.81
N HIS A 519 18.86 -40.11 -9.03
CA HIS A 519 18.83 -38.68 -9.35
C HIS A 519 17.45 -38.04 -9.17
N ILE A 520 16.35 -38.72 -9.51
CA ILE A 520 14.99 -38.19 -9.28
C ILE A 520 14.78 -37.80 -7.81
N VAL A 521 15.29 -38.60 -6.88
CA VAL A 521 15.14 -38.38 -5.44
C VAL A 521 16.11 -37.30 -4.95
N ARG A 522 17.33 -37.24 -5.48
CA ARG A 522 18.27 -36.14 -5.22
C ARG A 522 17.70 -34.80 -5.69
N ASP A 523 17.19 -34.75 -6.92
CA ASP A 523 16.67 -33.53 -7.55
C ASP A 523 15.43 -33.02 -6.77
N LEU A 524 14.54 -33.93 -6.34
CA LEU A 524 13.45 -33.62 -5.41
C LEU A 524 13.97 -33.12 -4.05
N TYR A 525 14.99 -33.73 -3.48
CA TYR A 525 15.57 -33.30 -2.20
C TYR A 525 16.23 -31.91 -2.29
N GLU A 526 16.89 -31.59 -3.41
CA GLU A 526 17.41 -30.25 -3.68
C GLU A 526 16.28 -29.21 -3.79
N LEU A 527 15.16 -29.56 -4.41
CA LEU A 527 13.95 -28.71 -4.45
C LEU A 527 13.36 -28.49 -3.04
N VAL A 528 13.33 -29.51 -2.17
CA VAL A 528 12.92 -29.40 -0.76
C VAL A 528 13.82 -28.44 0.01
N LEU A 529 15.15 -28.60 -0.08
CA LEU A 529 16.11 -27.63 0.48
C LEU A 529 15.94 -26.23 -0.12
N GLY A 530 15.45 -26.13 -1.35
CA GLY A 530 15.13 -24.89 -2.05
C GLY A 530 13.88 -24.17 -1.53
N GLU A 531 12.83 -24.89 -1.09
CA GLU A 531 11.65 -24.29 -0.43
C GLU A 531 11.97 -23.94 1.04
N LEU A 532 12.67 -24.81 1.78
CA LEU A 532 13.02 -24.56 3.19
C LEU A 532 13.82 -23.26 3.39
N LYS A 533 14.74 -22.96 2.47
CA LYS A 533 15.48 -21.67 2.43
C LYS A 533 14.59 -20.45 2.20
N ARG A 534 13.41 -20.62 1.59
CA ARG A 534 12.45 -19.54 1.29
C ARG A 534 11.43 -19.32 2.42
N HIS A 535 11.15 -20.33 3.25
CA HIS A 535 10.23 -20.20 4.39
C HIS A 535 10.86 -19.57 5.65
N GLY A 536 12.18 -19.33 5.67
CA GLY A 536 12.86 -18.37 6.55
C GLY A 536 12.94 -18.66 8.06
N ASN A 537 12.03 -19.46 8.61
CA ASN A 537 11.81 -19.62 10.06
C ASN A 537 12.46 -20.85 10.71
N VAL A 538 13.33 -21.59 10.01
CA VAL A 538 14.19 -22.59 10.68
C VAL A 538 15.34 -21.83 11.33
N GLY A 539 15.29 -21.72 12.66
CA GLY A 539 16.18 -20.86 13.44
C GLY A 539 17.67 -21.17 13.24
N SER A 540 18.51 -20.14 13.35
CA SER A 540 19.98 -20.25 13.27
C SER A 540 20.60 -20.82 14.57
N GLU A 541 19.96 -21.83 15.15
CA GLU A 541 20.52 -22.59 16.25
C GLU A 541 21.57 -23.57 15.73
N LYS A 542 22.63 -23.77 16.53
CA LYS A 542 23.90 -24.40 16.17
C LYS A 542 23.77 -25.81 15.55
N LEU A 543 23.64 -25.89 14.22
CA LEU A 543 23.79 -27.13 13.47
C LEU A 543 25.23 -27.28 12.97
N SER A 544 25.88 -28.39 13.35
CA SER A 544 27.32 -28.62 13.14
C SER A 544 27.70 -29.10 11.73
N GLU A 545 26.73 -29.39 10.86
CA GLU A 545 26.96 -30.01 9.55
C GLU A 545 26.61 -29.08 8.39
N SER A 546 27.47 -29.03 7.38
CA SER A 546 27.21 -28.24 6.18
C SER A 546 26.17 -28.91 5.28
N ASN A 547 25.38 -28.11 4.54
CA ASN A 547 24.48 -28.65 3.50
C ASN A 547 25.22 -29.51 2.45
N ARG A 548 26.53 -29.28 2.25
CA ARG A 548 27.36 -29.99 1.27
C ARG A 548 27.75 -31.40 1.75
N SER A 549 28.15 -31.53 3.02
CA SER A 549 28.48 -32.84 3.61
C SER A 549 27.22 -33.71 3.77
N LEU A 550 26.10 -33.13 4.21
CA LEU A 550 24.82 -33.86 4.25
C LEU A 550 24.39 -34.36 2.86
N HIS A 551 24.50 -33.51 1.83
CA HIS A 551 24.18 -33.88 0.44
C HIS A 551 25.13 -34.96 -0.11
N GLN A 552 26.41 -34.96 0.30
CA GLN A 552 27.34 -36.03 -0.04
C GLN A 552 26.92 -37.35 0.64
N ARG A 553 26.63 -37.35 1.95
CA ARG A 553 26.14 -38.54 2.68
C ARG A 553 24.85 -39.09 2.08
N LEU A 554 23.94 -38.21 1.62
CA LEU A 554 22.74 -38.59 0.86
C LEU A 554 23.08 -39.32 -0.44
N CYS A 555 23.95 -38.75 -1.28
CA CYS A 555 24.39 -39.38 -2.53
C CYS A 555 25.03 -40.76 -2.28
N GLU A 556 25.89 -40.87 -1.27
CA GLU A 556 26.54 -42.12 -0.88
C GLU A 556 25.53 -43.15 -0.35
N SER A 557 24.52 -42.71 0.40
CA SER A 557 23.44 -43.58 0.93
C SER A 557 22.51 -44.08 -0.17
N PHE A 558 22.15 -43.26 -1.16
CA PHE A 558 21.29 -43.68 -2.27
C PHE A 558 21.96 -44.76 -3.13
N ARG A 559 23.23 -44.61 -3.50
CA ARG A 559 23.93 -45.58 -4.37
C ARG A 559 24.19 -46.93 -3.70
N GLN A 560 24.27 -46.91 -2.37
CA GLN A 560 24.44 -48.09 -1.53
C GLN A 560 23.11 -48.65 -1.00
N MET A 561 21.98 -48.00 -1.30
CA MET A 561 20.65 -48.49 -0.94
C MET A 561 20.33 -49.76 -1.75
N PRO A 562 19.91 -50.85 -1.11
CA PRO A 562 19.46 -52.04 -1.80
C PRO A 562 18.23 -51.77 -2.68
N ILE A 563 18.32 -52.17 -3.94
CA ILE A 563 17.22 -52.13 -4.92
C ILE A 563 16.89 -53.56 -5.36
N MET A 564 15.71 -53.74 -5.98
CA MET A 564 15.19 -55.04 -6.44
C MET A 564 15.28 -56.14 -5.36
N VAL A 565 14.84 -55.84 -4.13
CA VAL A 565 14.84 -56.81 -3.03
C VAL A 565 13.76 -57.86 -3.27
N GLU A 566 14.17 -59.06 -3.65
CA GLU A 566 13.30 -60.21 -3.88
C GLU A 566 13.39 -61.22 -2.73
N SER A 567 12.27 -61.89 -2.46
CA SER A 567 12.22 -63.10 -1.62
C SER A 567 11.59 -64.24 -2.41
N LYS A 568 12.25 -65.40 -2.46
CA LYS A 568 11.80 -66.61 -3.15
C LYS A 568 11.91 -67.80 -2.19
N ALA A 569 10.98 -68.74 -2.24
CA ALA A 569 11.09 -69.99 -1.48
C ALA A 569 12.32 -70.76 -2.02
N GLY A 570 13.13 -71.31 -1.12
CA GLY A 570 14.30 -72.08 -1.55
C GLY A 570 13.92 -73.49 -1.98
N THR A 571 14.78 -74.14 -2.75
CA THR A 571 14.59 -75.51 -3.27
C THR A 571 14.68 -76.61 -2.20
N VAL A 572 14.77 -76.23 -0.92
CA VAL A 572 14.83 -77.09 0.25
C VAL A 572 13.72 -76.64 1.22
N SER A 573 13.02 -77.59 1.83
CA SER A 573 11.94 -77.29 2.79
C SER A 573 12.44 -76.35 3.91
N GLU A 574 11.54 -75.48 4.40
CA GLU A 574 11.82 -74.52 5.49
C GLU A 574 12.89 -73.46 5.15
N THR A 575 13.13 -73.19 3.87
CA THR A 575 14.08 -72.16 3.42
C THR A 575 13.45 -71.01 2.63
N ILE A 576 13.98 -69.80 2.84
CA ILE A 576 13.69 -68.61 2.02
C ILE A 576 15.03 -68.02 1.57
N ALA A 577 15.16 -67.81 0.26
CA ALA A 577 16.27 -67.08 -0.36
C ALA A 577 15.85 -65.62 -0.58
N VAL A 578 16.69 -64.70 -0.11
CA VAL A 578 16.55 -63.25 -0.30
C VAL A 578 17.67 -62.78 -1.23
N SER A 579 17.36 -62.03 -2.27
CA SER A 579 18.34 -61.44 -3.20
C SER A 579 18.08 -59.95 -3.43
N TRP A 580 19.13 -59.18 -3.71
CA TRP A 580 19.06 -57.75 -3.98
C TRP A 580 20.23 -57.31 -4.88
N THR A 581 20.06 -56.15 -5.50
CA THR A 581 21.13 -55.42 -6.20
C THR A 581 21.41 -54.08 -5.50
N ASP A 582 22.51 -53.43 -5.88
CA ASP A 582 22.85 -52.05 -5.52
C ASP A 582 23.33 -51.32 -6.80
N LEU A 583 23.59 -50.01 -6.72
CA LEU A 583 24.01 -49.22 -7.88
C LEU A 583 25.54 -49.19 -8.07
N ASP A 584 26.32 -49.06 -7.00
CA ASP A 584 27.79 -48.82 -7.07
C ASP A 584 28.66 -50.03 -6.69
N GLY A 585 28.12 -51.05 -5.99
CA GLY A 585 28.94 -52.04 -5.28
C GLY A 585 29.79 -52.95 -6.18
N ASP A 586 29.38 -53.14 -7.44
CA ASP A 586 30.15 -53.92 -8.42
C ASP A 586 31.40 -53.18 -8.89
N VAL A 587 31.33 -51.84 -8.93
CA VAL A 587 32.48 -50.97 -9.21
C VAL A 587 33.44 -50.97 -8.03
N LEU A 588 32.90 -50.87 -6.80
CA LEU A 588 33.70 -50.89 -5.57
C LEU A 588 34.48 -52.20 -5.39
N ALA A 589 33.82 -53.35 -5.60
CA ALA A 589 34.45 -54.66 -5.47
C ALA A 589 35.49 -54.94 -6.57
N ARG A 590 35.25 -54.51 -7.82
CA ARG A 590 36.14 -54.78 -8.96
C ARG A 590 37.33 -53.82 -9.07
N LEU A 591 37.16 -52.54 -8.74
CA LEU A 591 38.23 -51.54 -8.90
C LEU A 591 39.06 -51.31 -7.63
N TYR A 592 38.44 -51.41 -6.45
CA TYR A 592 39.08 -51.05 -5.17
C TYR A 592 39.25 -52.23 -4.21
N GLY A 593 38.76 -53.42 -4.57
CA GLY A 593 38.85 -54.63 -3.74
C GLY A 593 38.02 -54.59 -2.46
N LEU A 594 37.17 -53.56 -2.29
CA LEU A 594 36.33 -53.38 -1.12
C LEU A 594 35.19 -54.39 -1.12
N ASP A 595 34.89 -54.97 0.04
CA ASP A 595 33.81 -55.94 0.22
C ASP A 595 32.71 -55.33 1.12
N PRO A 596 31.79 -54.50 0.56
CA PRO A 596 30.75 -53.86 1.33
C PRO A 596 29.80 -54.91 1.93
N LYS A 597 29.67 -54.91 3.26
CA LYS A 597 28.78 -55.85 3.96
C LYS A 597 27.34 -55.35 3.94
N PHE A 598 26.41 -56.28 3.73
CA PHE A 598 24.97 -56.07 3.83
C PHE A 598 24.43 -56.78 5.07
N ARG A 599 23.47 -56.13 5.75
CA ARG A 599 22.67 -56.72 6.84
C ARG A 599 21.30 -57.07 6.27
N VAL A 600 20.94 -58.35 6.34
CA VAL A 600 19.61 -58.86 5.96
C VAL A 600 18.93 -59.38 7.21
N THR A 601 17.76 -58.85 7.55
CA THR A 601 16.91 -59.39 8.63
C THR A 601 15.60 -59.87 8.04
N LEU A 602 15.25 -61.12 8.33
CA LEU A 602 14.04 -61.77 7.83
C LEU A 602 12.95 -61.70 8.91
N HIS A 603 12.19 -60.60 8.91
CA HIS A 603 11.18 -60.31 9.92
C HIS A 603 9.92 -61.16 9.74
N ARG A 604 9.29 -61.52 10.85
CA ARG A 604 7.98 -62.19 10.88
C ARG A 604 6.87 -61.17 10.72
N GLU A 605 5.88 -61.44 9.87
CA GLU A 605 4.73 -60.55 9.68
C GLU A 605 3.88 -60.46 10.94
N SER A 606 3.71 -61.58 11.67
CA SER A 606 2.87 -61.66 12.87
C SER A 606 3.34 -60.77 14.03
N THR A 607 4.66 -60.58 14.20
CA THR A 607 5.23 -59.83 15.33
C THR A 607 5.95 -58.53 14.94
N CYS A 608 6.30 -58.36 13.66
CA CYS A 608 7.21 -57.29 13.23
C CYS A 608 6.73 -56.51 11.99
N SER A 609 5.48 -56.65 11.55
CA SER A 609 4.92 -55.93 10.39
C SER A 609 5.20 -54.42 10.39
N SER A 610 5.23 -53.77 11.55
CA SER A 610 5.63 -52.36 11.71
C SER A 610 7.03 -52.03 11.19
N LYS A 611 8.00 -52.95 11.33
CA LYS A 611 9.39 -52.80 10.88
C LYS A 611 9.55 -52.67 9.36
N ARG A 612 8.51 -52.99 8.57
CA ARG A 612 8.45 -52.67 7.13
C ARG A 612 8.59 -51.16 6.85
N ASN A 613 8.15 -50.32 7.80
CA ASN A 613 8.18 -48.87 7.70
C ASN A 613 9.52 -48.24 8.13
N ASP A 614 10.46 -49.02 8.70
CA ASP A 614 11.79 -48.51 9.04
C ASP A 614 12.52 -48.10 7.75
N LEU A 615 13.00 -46.84 7.72
CA LEU A 615 13.62 -46.22 6.54
C LEU A 615 15.15 -46.29 6.57
N ILE A 616 15.71 -46.22 7.78
CA ILE A 616 17.13 -46.04 8.08
C ILE A 616 17.51 -47.03 9.20
N LEU A 617 18.71 -47.62 9.15
CA LEU A 617 19.25 -48.44 10.23
C LEU A 617 19.65 -47.56 11.44
N SER A 618 18.86 -47.64 12.52
CA SER A 618 19.13 -47.00 13.82
C SER A 618 20.15 -47.76 14.67
N GLU A 619 20.73 -47.07 15.64
CA GLU A 619 21.60 -47.63 16.68
C GLU A 619 20.83 -47.70 18.00
N GLU A 620 20.34 -48.89 18.35
CA GLU A 620 19.54 -49.12 19.55
C GLU A 620 20.33 -49.92 20.59
N VAL A 621 21.12 -49.17 21.39
CA VAL A 621 21.64 -49.49 22.73
C VAL A 621 22.61 -50.68 22.88
N GLU A 622 23.92 -50.40 22.83
CA GLU A 622 24.95 -51.22 23.53
C GLU A 622 25.26 -50.70 24.96
N ASN A 623 24.80 -49.51 25.34
CA ASN A 623 25.29 -48.77 26.51
C ASN A 623 24.65 -49.10 27.88
N GLU A 624 23.80 -50.13 28.00
CA GLU A 624 23.16 -50.52 29.28
C GLU A 624 23.49 -51.94 29.80
N VAL A 625 24.67 -52.50 29.48
CA VAL A 625 25.19 -53.72 30.18
C VAL A 625 26.63 -53.55 30.68
N GLY A 626 26.80 -52.85 31.79
CA GLY A 626 28.04 -52.89 32.58
C GLY A 626 28.20 -54.22 33.33
N GLY A 627 28.52 -55.33 32.63
CA GLY A 627 28.33 -56.68 33.21
C GLY A 627 29.12 -57.86 32.63
N ARG A 628 30.45 -57.81 32.68
CA ARG A 628 31.44 -58.92 32.44
C ARG A 628 31.59 -59.46 30.99
N PRO A 629 32.83 -59.66 30.50
CA PRO A 629 33.09 -60.52 29.35
C PRO A 629 33.18 -62.00 29.77
N ASN A 630 32.55 -62.89 28.98
CA ASN A 630 32.99 -64.27 28.62
C ASN A 630 31.80 -65.20 28.30
N SER A 631 31.32 -65.17 27.05
CA SER A 631 30.70 -66.31 26.35
C SER A 631 30.60 -66.00 24.86
N PRO A 632 30.90 -66.95 23.94
CA PRO A 632 30.65 -66.76 22.51
C PRO A 632 29.16 -66.96 22.22
N ILE A 633 28.45 -65.87 21.95
CA ILE A 633 27.07 -65.87 21.48
C ILE A 633 27.09 -65.66 19.96
N ASN A 634 26.27 -66.39 19.21
CA ASN A 634 26.18 -66.24 17.74
C ASN A 634 25.43 -64.97 17.35
N ASP A 635 25.97 -64.19 16.40
CA ASP A 635 25.43 -62.92 15.87
C ASP A 635 24.14 -63.05 15.02
N ASP A 636 23.38 -64.15 15.11
CA ASP A 636 22.33 -64.55 14.16
C ASP A 636 20.93 -63.92 14.41
N TYR A 637 20.74 -63.10 15.44
CA TYR A 637 19.40 -62.63 15.88
C TYR A 637 19.29 -61.13 16.13
N CYS A 638 18.26 -60.50 15.55
CA CYS A 638 17.85 -59.13 15.85
C CYS A 638 17.23 -59.00 17.25
N ILE A 639 17.14 -57.78 17.79
CA ILE A 639 16.41 -57.41 19.03
C ILE A 639 14.99 -58.00 19.07
N CYS A 640 14.32 -58.11 17.92
CA CYS A 640 12.99 -58.69 17.77
C CYS A 640 12.96 -60.23 17.62
N GLY A 641 14.07 -60.94 17.89
CA GLY A 641 14.17 -62.40 17.76
C GLY A 641 14.06 -62.95 16.33
N CYS A 642 14.09 -62.07 15.32
CA CYS A 642 14.04 -62.46 13.92
C CYS A 642 15.45 -62.82 13.40
N PRO A 643 15.58 -63.82 12.49
CA PRO A 643 16.88 -64.19 11.92
C PRO A 643 17.53 -63.02 11.17
N THR A 644 18.79 -62.74 11.50
CA THR A 644 19.63 -61.73 10.84
C THR A 644 20.89 -62.40 10.32
N LYS A 645 21.36 -61.98 9.15
CA LYS A 645 22.67 -62.37 8.60
C LYS A 645 23.39 -61.16 8.05
N VAL A 646 24.70 -61.09 8.31
CA VAL A 646 25.61 -60.13 7.69
C VAL A 646 26.45 -60.85 6.63
N VAL A 647 26.38 -60.38 5.39
CA VAL A 647 26.89 -61.10 4.20
C VAL A 647 27.71 -60.21 3.28
N SER A 648 28.57 -60.83 2.47
CA SER A 648 29.39 -60.15 1.45
C SER A 648 28.51 -59.67 0.30
N ARG A 649 28.90 -58.55 -0.32
CA ARG A 649 28.30 -58.10 -1.60
C ARG A 649 28.52 -59.10 -2.74
N LYS A 650 29.55 -59.96 -2.67
CA LYS A 650 29.84 -60.97 -3.71
C LYS A 650 28.74 -62.02 -3.84
N ASP A 651 27.97 -62.24 -2.77
CA ASP A 651 26.88 -63.22 -2.77
C ASP A 651 25.59 -62.64 -3.37
N SER A 652 25.31 -61.34 -3.14
CA SER A 652 24.07 -60.59 -3.48
C SER A 652 22.74 -61.29 -3.13
N ARG A 653 22.84 -62.36 -2.33
CA ARG A 653 21.77 -63.29 -2.00
C ARG A 653 22.14 -64.03 -0.73
N VAL A 654 21.17 -64.24 0.16
CA VAL A 654 21.33 -65.05 1.37
C VAL A 654 20.17 -66.02 1.52
N THR A 655 20.44 -67.23 2.02
CA THR A 655 19.40 -68.21 2.34
C THR A 655 19.27 -68.34 3.87
N PHE A 656 18.03 -68.25 4.34
CA PHE A 656 17.63 -68.57 5.70
C PHE A 656 16.98 -69.96 5.71
N CYS A 657 17.22 -70.73 6.76
CA CYS A 657 16.80 -72.14 6.88
C CYS A 657 16.21 -72.41 8.28
N GLY A 658 15.39 -73.45 8.43
CA GLY A 658 14.73 -73.76 9.70
C GLY A 658 13.63 -72.73 10.06
N LEU A 659 12.98 -72.17 9.04
CA LEU A 659 11.93 -71.17 9.19
C LEU A 659 10.58 -71.84 9.45
N ASN A 660 9.77 -71.22 10.31
CA ASN A 660 8.44 -71.73 10.63
C ASN A 660 7.52 -71.67 9.40
N LEU A 661 7.03 -72.84 8.97
CA LEU A 661 6.15 -73.02 7.80
C LEU A 661 4.80 -72.28 7.93
N ASP A 662 4.33 -72.04 9.16
CA ASP A 662 3.07 -71.35 9.41
C ASP A 662 3.21 -69.82 9.44
N GLU A 663 4.43 -69.30 9.52
CA GLU A 663 4.73 -67.86 9.59
C GLU A 663 4.99 -67.26 8.18
N ALA A 664 4.65 -65.99 7.99
CA ALA A 664 5.01 -65.25 6.79
C ALA A 664 6.16 -64.29 7.09
N TYR A 665 7.14 -64.21 6.20
CA TYR A 665 8.36 -63.45 6.41
C TYR A 665 8.60 -62.39 5.34
N PHE A 666 9.13 -61.23 5.72
CA PHE A 666 9.61 -60.21 4.79
C PHE A 666 11.06 -59.81 5.10
N PRO A 667 11.92 -59.65 4.08
CA PRO A 667 13.28 -59.20 4.28
C PRO A 667 13.38 -57.68 4.37
N MET A 668 14.12 -57.21 5.37
CA MET A 668 14.67 -55.86 5.43
C MET A 668 16.17 -55.94 5.12
N VAL A 669 16.61 -55.21 4.10
CA VAL A 669 18.01 -55.21 3.62
C VAL A 669 18.57 -53.80 3.67
N SER A 670 19.76 -53.64 4.25
CA SER A 670 20.55 -52.41 4.26
C SER A 670 22.05 -52.75 4.20
N ARG A 671 22.91 -51.74 4.04
CA ARG A 671 24.34 -51.89 4.38
C ARG A 671 24.47 -52.13 5.89
N ASN A 672 25.52 -52.84 6.32
CA ASN A 672 25.83 -53.03 7.74
C ASN A 672 26.60 -51.82 8.32
N GLU A 673 26.03 -50.63 8.18
CA GLU A 673 26.61 -49.33 8.54
C GLU A 673 25.53 -48.43 9.15
N PHE A 674 25.89 -47.59 10.12
CA PHE A 674 24.96 -46.66 10.77
C PHE A 674 24.37 -45.67 9.75
N GLN A 675 23.08 -45.34 9.91
CA GLN A 675 22.31 -44.52 8.97
C GLN A 675 22.16 -45.08 7.54
N ALA A 676 22.50 -46.35 7.28
CA ALA A 676 22.24 -46.99 5.99
C ALA A 676 20.74 -47.06 5.67
N PHE A 677 20.38 -46.77 4.41
CA PHE A 677 18.99 -46.84 3.94
C PHE A 677 18.52 -48.29 3.71
N PHE A 678 17.28 -48.57 4.08
CA PHE A 678 16.64 -49.85 3.83
C PHE A 678 15.95 -49.90 2.46
N GLY A 679 16.28 -50.91 1.65
CA GLY A 679 15.58 -51.19 0.39
C GLY A 679 14.08 -51.43 0.55
N LEU A 680 13.32 -51.37 -0.55
CA LEU A 680 11.88 -51.61 -0.55
C LEU A 680 11.58 -53.08 -0.26
N ALA A 681 11.01 -53.36 0.93
CA ALA A 681 10.72 -54.72 1.37
C ALA A 681 9.56 -55.36 0.54
N PRO A 682 9.76 -56.55 -0.05
CA PRO A 682 8.75 -57.23 -0.86
C PRO A 682 7.57 -57.76 -0.02
N LYS A 683 6.54 -58.28 -0.71
CA LYS A 683 5.40 -58.96 -0.07
C LYS A 683 5.88 -60.19 0.71
N SER A 684 5.25 -60.44 1.86
CA SER A 684 5.69 -61.47 2.80
C SER A 684 5.41 -62.87 2.26
N LEU A 685 6.37 -63.77 2.48
CA LEU A 685 6.41 -65.10 1.90
C LEU A 685 6.47 -66.16 3.01
N LYS A 686 5.70 -67.25 2.86
CA LYS A 686 5.85 -68.42 3.73
C LYS A 686 6.90 -69.38 3.16
N PRO A 687 7.68 -70.10 3.99
CA PRO A 687 8.58 -71.13 3.50
C PRO A 687 7.78 -72.31 2.93
N GLU A 688 8.24 -72.90 1.83
CA GLU A 688 7.48 -73.90 1.08
C GLU A 688 7.77 -75.34 1.56
N ARG A 689 6.76 -76.22 1.52
CA ARG A 689 6.91 -77.66 1.85
C ARG A 689 7.21 -78.46 0.59
N VAL A 690 8.48 -78.85 0.42
CA VAL A 690 8.90 -79.72 -0.69
C VAL A 690 8.36 -81.14 -0.49
N GLN A 691 7.40 -81.56 -1.33
CA GLN A 691 6.98 -82.97 -1.40
C GLN A 691 7.96 -83.74 -2.29
N VAL A 692 8.63 -84.74 -1.72
CA VAL A 692 9.61 -85.56 -2.46
C VAL A 692 8.89 -86.63 -3.28
N ALA A 693 8.80 -86.42 -4.59
CA ALA A 693 8.40 -87.46 -5.55
C ALA A 693 9.60 -88.35 -5.92
N VAL A 694 9.39 -89.68 -5.96
CA VAL A 694 10.43 -90.67 -6.29
C VAL A 694 10.09 -91.32 -7.64
N GLY A 695 10.94 -91.15 -8.66
CA GLY A 695 10.76 -91.78 -9.97
C GLY A 695 11.80 -91.37 -11.02
N GLN A 696 12.50 -92.35 -11.60
CA GLN A 696 13.48 -92.28 -12.70
C GLN A 696 12.81 -92.52 -14.08
N PRO A 697 13.50 -92.44 -15.26
CA PRO A 697 14.71 -91.68 -15.62
C PRO A 697 14.65 -90.93 -16.99
N GLU A 698 15.70 -90.14 -17.25
CA GLU A 698 16.37 -89.77 -18.53
C GLU A 698 15.77 -90.03 -19.94
N THR A 699 15.90 -89.02 -20.82
CA THR A 699 16.50 -89.20 -22.18
C THR A 699 17.09 -87.86 -22.71
N MET A 700 17.90 -87.89 -23.77
CA MET A 700 18.75 -86.77 -24.25
C MET A 700 18.26 -86.07 -25.53
N THR A 701 18.95 -84.96 -25.90
CA THR A 701 19.07 -84.36 -27.27
C THR A 701 17.83 -83.71 -27.91
N SER A 702 17.92 -82.71 -28.80
CA SER A 702 19.04 -81.87 -29.32
C SER A 702 18.52 -80.54 -29.92
N PHE A 703 19.43 -79.67 -30.38
CA PHE A 703 19.17 -78.44 -31.17
C PHE A 703 18.19 -78.61 -32.34
N ALA A 704 17.33 -77.61 -32.60
CA ALA A 704 17.12 -77.01 -33.94
C ALA A 704 16.21 -75.74 -33.94
N THR A 705 16.60 -74.75 -34.73
CA THR A 705 15.76 -73.72 -35.37
C THR A 705 16.11 -73.70 -36.87
N PRO A 706 15.38 -73.01 -37.78
CA PRO A 706 14.05 -72.38 -37.69
C PRO A 706 13.09 -72.85 -38.82
N GLN A 707 11.86 -72.27 -38.95
CA GLN A 707 11.43 -71.60 -40.20
C GLN A 707 10.05 -70.89 -40.14
N ARG A 708 9.81 -70.03 -41.15
CA ARG A 708 8.56 -69.33 -41.47
C ARG A 708 7.55 -70.25 -42.17
N THR A 709 6.25 -69.95 -42.03
CA THR A 709 5.21 -69.74 -43.07
C THR A 709 3.82 -69.99 -42.46
N SER A 710 2.66 -69.52 -42.93
CA SER A 710 2.19 -68.25 -43.54
C SER A 710 0.77 -68.50 -44.08
N ALA A 711 -0.14 -67.53 -43.91
CA ALA A 711 -1.34 -67.27 -44.73
C ALA A 711 -2.65 -68.10 -44.56
N ARG A 712 -3.75 -67.32 -44.35
CA ARG A 712 -5.15 -67.52 -44.82
C ARG A 712 -5.97 -68.65 -44.14
N LYS A 713 -7.32 -68.61 -44.08
CA LYS A 713 -8.33 -67.74 -44.74
C LYS A 713 -9.69 -67.78 -43.99
N ARG A 714 -10.39 -66.63 -43.84
CA ARG A 714 -11.88 -66.41 -43.88
C ARG A 714 -12.81 -67.26 -42.97
N ASP A 715 -14.12 -67.02 -42.80
CA ASP A 715 -15.13 -66.10 -43.41
C ASP A 715 -15.74 -65.16 -42.32
N THR A 716 -16.09 -63.88 -42.56
CA THR A 716 -17.35 -63.31 -43.14
C THR A 716 -18.66 -63.83 -42.51
N SER A 717 -19.67 -63.00 -42.19
CA SER A 717 -20.21 -61.81 -42.90
C SER A 717 -21.09 -60.87 -41.98
N VAL A 718 -21.09 -59.53 -42.13
CA VAL A 718 -22.16 -58.64 -42.75
C VAL A 718 -23.40 -58.41 -41.84
N VAL A 719 -23.99 -57.23 -41.57
CA VAL A 719 -24.41 -55.97 -42.27
C VAL A 719 -24.06 -54.75 -41.34
N LYS A 720 -23.48 -53.58 -41.71
CA LYS A 720 -23.93 -52.42 -42.55
C LYS A 720 -25.14 -51.63 -41.94
N ASP A 721 -25.31 -50.30 -42.03
CA ASP A 721 -24.55 -49.22 -42.73
C ASP A 721 -24.61 -47.83 -42.04
N ASP A 722 -23.56 -47.05 -42.35
CA ASP A 722 -23.33 -45.59 -42.38
C ASP A 722 -24.46 -44.56 -42.10
N TRP A 723 -24.09 -43.44 -41.45
CA TRP A 723 -24.20 -42.06 -41.98
C TRP A 723 -23.04 -41.20 -41.41
N ASP A 724 -22.72 -40.08 -42.07
CA ASP A 724 -21.55 -39.21 -41.84
C ASP A 724 -21.97 -37.72 -41.89
N ILE A 725 -21.00 -36.79 -41.69
CA ILE A 725 -21.04 -35.33 -41.96
C ILE A 725 -21.36 -34.37 -40.77
N SER A 726 -20.27 -33.83 -40.21
CA SER A 726 -19.97 -32.41 -39.89
C SER A 726 -20.48 -31.65 -38.64
N ASP A 727 -19.49 -31.06 -37.97
CA ASP A 727 -19.32 -29.63 -37.59
C ASP A 727 -19.64 -29.08 -36.18
N MET A 728 -18.69 -28.25 -35.73
CA MET A 728 -18.72 -27.12 -34.75
C MET A 728 -19.67 -27.11 -33.53
N GLY A 729 -19.09 -26.80 -32.36
CA GLY A 729 -19.77 -25.94 -31.35
C GLY A 729 -19.63 -26.35 -29.88
N ASP A 730 -19.06 -25.45 -29.08
CA ASP A 730 -19.19 -25.19 -27.63
C ASP A 730 -19.75 -26.24 -26.67
N LEU A 731 -19.06 -26.43 -25.54
CA LEU A 731 -19.55 -27.23 -24.41
C LEU A 731 -19.02 -26.74 -23.04
N TYR A 732 -19.58 -25.63 -22.56
CA TYR A 732 -19.66 -25.34 -21.11
C TYR A 732 -21.05 -25.72 -20.62
N GLY A 733 -21.17 -26.95 -20.08
CA GLY A 733 -22.42 -27.41 -19.48
C GLY A 733 -22.64 -26.84 -18.09
N VAL A 734 -23.61 -25.94 -17.95
CA VAL A 734 -24.34 -25.72 -16.69
C VAL A 734 -25.61 -26.57 -16.77
N SER A 735 -25.98 -27.24 -15.69
CA SER A 735 -27.25 -27.97 -15.57
C SER A 735 -28.13 -27.27 -14.55
N ASP A 736 -29.33 -26.89 -14.96
CA ASP A 736 -30.46 -26.54 -14.09
C ASP A 736 -31.75 -27.01 -14.79
N ASP A 737 -32.54 -27.77 -14.05
CA ASP A 737 -33.97 -28.11 -14.18
C ASP A 737 -34.29 -28.85 -12.85
N ASP A 738 -35.44 -28.71 -12.17
CA ASP A 738 -36.75 -28.23 -12.62
C ASP A 738 -37.28 -26.97 -11.89
N GLU A 739 -38.04 -26.15 -12.62
CA GLU A 739 -38.99 -25.12 -12.15
C GLU A 739 -40.42 -25.74 -12.06
N PRO A 740 -41.58 -25.02 -11.94
CA PRO A 740 -41.98 -23.77 -11.26
C PRO A 740 -43.25 -24.06 -10.37
N PRO A 741 -44.29 -23.19 -10.15
CA PRO A 741 -44.43 -21.73 -10.37
C PRO A 741 -45.11 -20.86 -9.26
N ALA A 742 -44.66 -19.59 -9.20
CA ALA A 742 -45.43 -18.35 -8.97
C ALA A 742 -46.10 -18.08 -7.57
N ALA A 743 -46.25 -16.83 -7.08
CA ALA A 743 -46.20 -15.52 -7.78
C ALA A 743 -45.83 -14.28 -6.89
N LYS A 744 -45.10 -13.32 -7.50
CA LYS A 744 -45.18 -11.84 -7.37
C LYS A 744 -45.18 -11.11 -5.98
N MET A 745 -44.05 -10.42 -5.70
CA MET A 745 -43.87 -8.95 -5.40
C MET A 745 -44.70 -8.22 -4.29
N PRO A 746 -44.19 -7.13 -3.64
CA PRO A 746 -42.81 -6.62 -3.51
C PRO A 746 -42.39 -6.14 -2.08
N ALA A 747 -41.14 -5.66 -1.98
CA ALA A 747 -40.35 -5.21 -0.82
C ALA A 747 -40.91 -4.13 0.15
N TYR A 748 -40.33 -4.05 1.37
CA TYR A 748 -39.75 -2.82 1.98
C TYR A 748 -38.91 -3.09 3.26
N SER A 749 -37.98 -2.17 3.57
CA SER A 749 -37.10 -2.03 4.77
C SER A 749 -36.63 -0.54 4.84
N PRO A 750 -35.92 0.00 5.87
CA PRO A 750 -35.40 -0.58 7.14
C PRO A 750 -35.54 0.26 8.46
N LEU A 751 -35.45 -0.42 9.63
CA LEU A 751 -34.87 0.03 10.93
C LEU A 751 -35.60 1.19 11.73
N PRO A 752 -35.04 1.84 12.81
CA PRO A 752 -35.51 1.67 14.20
C PRO A 752 -35.73 3.06 14.92
N PRO A 753 -35.60 3.27 16.27
CA PRO A 753 -35.52 2.39 17.45
C PRO A 753 -36.46 2.77 18.63
N SER A 754 -36.40 2.05 19.76
CA SER A 754 -36.32 2.66 21.12
C SER A 754 -36.04 1.64 22.23
N ASP A 755 -35.50 2.14 23.34
CA ASP A 755 -34.98 1.38 24.48
C ASP A 755 -36.04 0.63 25.30
N ARG A 756 -35.61 -0.46 25.96
CA ARG A 756 -35.31 -0.41 27.40
C ARG A 756 -34.62 -1.67 27.91
N ASN A 757 -33.47 -1.48 28.56
CA ASN A 757 -32.82 -2.52 29.35
C ASN A 757 -33.26 -2.44 30.83
N SER A 758 -33.02 -3.52 31.55
CA SER A 758 -33.42 -3.75 32.94
C SER A 758 -32.60 -2.96 33.97
N GLY A 759 -33.16 -2.81 35.18
CA GLY A 759 -32.50 -2.29 36.37
C GLY A 759 -33.29 -2.72 37.61
N ASN A 760 -32.72 -3.56 38.45
CA ASN A 760 -33.39 -4.23 39.57
C ASN A 760 -32.84 -3.73 40.92
N GLU A 761 -33.46 -4.17 42.03
CA GLU A 761 -33.08 -3.89 43.43
C GLU A 761 -33.33 -2.44 43.92
N GLY A 762 -33.55 -2.17 45.22
CA GLY A 762 -33.77 -3.11 46.33
C GLY A 762 -34.02 -2.42 47.69
N ARG A 763 -35.09 -2.83 48.38
CA ARG A 763 -35.37 -2.69 49.85
C ARG A 763 -35.37 -1.30 50.55
N LEU A 764 -36.52 -1.02 51.20
CA LEU A 764 -36.67 -0.53 52.60
C LEU A 764 -35.96 0.80 53.00
N SER A 765 -36.62 1.90 53.39
CA SER A 765 -37.75 2.00 54.35
C SER A 765 -38.33 3.43 54.46
N ALA A 766 -39.61 3.53 54.89
CA ALA A 766 -40.19 4.65 55.69
C ALA A 766 -40.28 6.06 55.04
N ARG A 767 -41.25 6.94 55.37
CA ARG A 767 -42.51 6.81 56.15
C ARG A 767 -43.45 7.99 55.81
N LEU A 768 -44.75 7.71 55.63
CA LEU A 768 -45.88 8.67 55.75
C LEU A 768 -45.93 9.79 54.66
N SER A 769 -47.06 10.44 54.36
CA SER A 769 -48.36 10.45 55.06
C SER A 769 -49.57 10.67 54.11
N ARG A 770 -50.67 9.92 54.36
CA ARG A 770 -52.10 10.27 54.14
C ARG A 770 -52.56 10.71 52.73
N ARG A 771 -53.42 9.96 52.00
CA ARG A 771 -54.85 9.54 52.23
C ARG A 771 -55.88 10.56 51.63
N PRO A 772 -57.12 10.15 51.25
CA PRO A 772 -57.55 8.85 50.67
C PRO A 772 -58.81 8.87 49.73
N LEU A 773 -59.11 7.73 49.05
CA LEU A 773 -60.46 7.18 48.72
C LEU A 773 -61.44 8.02 47.82
N THR A 774 -62.45 7.50 47.10
CA THR A 774 -63.03 6.14 46.91
C THR A 774 -63.67 6.03 45.49
N PRO A 775 -63.78 4.85 44.86
CA PRO A 775 -64.61 4.62 43.67
C PRO A 775 -66.08 4.28 44.00
N LEU A 776 -66.92 4.09 42.96
CA LEU A 776 -68.34 3.73 43.05
C LEU A 776 -68.71 2.47 42.25
N ALA A 777 -69.74 1.77 42.73
CA ALA A 777 -70.43 0.64 42.09
C ALA A 777 -71.96 0.73 42.41
N PRO A 778 -72.85 0.08 41.63
CA PRO A 778 -74.30 0.37 41.63
C PRO A 778 -75.14 -0.57 42.51
N LEU A 779 -76.40 -0.19 42.82
CA LEU A 779 -77.64 -1.01 42.80
C LEU A 779 -78.85 -0.34 43.51
N PHE A 780 -80.06 -0.85 43.22
CA PHE A 780 -81.39 -0.65 43.86
C PHE A 780 -82.03 0.78 43.88
N ASP A 781 -83.34 0.99 44.03
CA ASP A 781 -84.59 0.29 43.61
C ASP A 781 -85.82 1.12 44.07
N SER A 782 -86.97 0.91 43.43
CA SER A 782 -88.34 1.07 43.97
C SER A 782 -89.05 2.45 44.05
N SER A 783 -90.36 2.35 43.78
CA SER A 783 -91.49 3.05 44.43
C SER A 783 -92.16 4.30 43.78
N ARG A 784 -93.31 4.01 43.14
CA ARG A 784 -94.60 4.75 43.16
C ARG A 784 -94.64 6.27 42.84
N PRO A 785 -95.16 6.67 41.65
CA PRO A 785 -95.71 8.00 41.43
C PRO A 785 -97.16 8.15 41.96
N LYS A 786 -97.56 9.38 42.33
CA LYS A 786 -98.96 9.81 42.49
C LYS A 786 -99.13 11.30 42.14
N SER A 787 -99.78 11.58 41.02
CA SER A 787 -100.70 12.72 40.78
C SER A 787 -101.22 12.61 39.35
N ALA A 788 -102.42 13.11 39.07
CA ALA A 788 -103.14 12.86 37.81
C ALA A 788 -103.68 14.14 37.17
N SER A 789 -103.88 14.11 35.85
CA SER A 789 -105.08 14.65 35.20
C SER A 789 -105.12 14.30 33.70
N TYR A 790 -106.33 14.13 33.15
CA TYR A 790 -106.68 13.89 31.72
C TYR A 790 -106.14 12.59 31.10
N ALA A 791 -106.95 11.55 30.92
CA ALA A 791 -108.07 11.36 29.96
C ALA A 791 -107.55 10.95 28.57
N ALA A 792 -107.63 9.67 28.14
CA ALA A 792 -108.80 8.78 27.88
C ALA A 792 -109.26 8.86 26.42
N VAL A 793 -109.72 7.72 25.85
CA VAL A 793 -109.49 7.31 24.44
C VAL A 793 -108.01 6.88 24.26
N GLU A 794 -107.64 5.75 23.67
CA GLU A 794 -108.34 4.71 22.88
C GLU A 794 -107.83 3.31 23.30
N THR A 795 -108.70 2.29 23.47
CA THR A 795 -108.31 1.00 24.10
C THR A 795 -108.39 -0.23 23.18
N GLU A 796 -108.74 -0.06 21.91
CA GLU A 796 -109.01 -1.19 21.00
C GLU A 796 -107.84 -1.58 20.10
N GLN A 797 -106.81 -0.73 19.96
CA GLN A 797 -105.64 -0.99 19.10
C GLN A 797 -104.76 -2.15 19.61
N PHE A 798 -104.47 -2.19 20.92
CA PHE A 798 -103.49 -3.13 21.51
C PHE A 798 -103.78 -4.62 21.25
N ARG A 799 -105.05 -5.01 21.10
CA ARG A 799 -105.44 -6.43 20.93
C ARG A 799 -105.01 -7.02 19.58
N GLY A 800 -104.77 -6.19 18.56
CA GLY A 800 -104.23 -6.64 17.27
C GLY A 800 -102.71 -6.81 17.28
N GLU A 801 -102.02 -6.10 18.17
CA GLU A 801 -100.55 -6.08 18.23
C GLU A 801 -100.01 -7.34 18.93
N ASP A 802 -100.65 -7.79 20.02
CA ASP A 802 -100.28 -9.00 20.78
C ASP A 802 -100.12 -10.25 19.88
N GLN A 803 -101.09 -10.51 18.99
CA GLN A 803 -101.06 -11.68 18.10
C GLN A 803 -99.95 -11.60 17.03
N SER A 804 -99.50 -10.39 16.68
CA SER A 804 -98.32 -10.20 15.82
C SER A 804 -97.01 -10.41 16.57
N PHE A 805 -96.99 -10.23 17.90
CA PHE A 805 -95.82 -10.48 18.74
C PHE A 805 -95.60 -11.98 19.00
N GLU A 806 -96.65 -12.78 19.23
CA GLU A 806 -96.50 -14.23 19.47
C GLU A 806 -95.82 -14.96 18.29
N ALA A 807 -96.26 -14.75 17.06
CA ALA A 807 -95.61 -15.32 15.87
C ALA A 807 -94.15 -14.84 15.70
N ASN A 808 -93.86 -13.59 16.08
CA ASN A 808 -92.52 -13.02 16.09
C ASN A 808 -91.61 -13.60 17.19
N ILE A 809 -92.17 -14.30 18.18
CA ILE A 809 -91.41 -14.97 19.24
C ILE A 809 -91.01 -16.38 18.78
N GLU A 810 -91.94 -17.16 18.22
CA GLU A 810 -91.65 -18.52 17.72
C GLU A 810 -90.55 -18.54 16.64
N GLU A 811 -90.57 -17.60 15.69
CA GLU A 811 -89.51 -17.47 14.67
C GLU A 811 -88.15 -17.17 15.32
N LYS A 812 -88.11 -16.33 16.36
CA LYS A 812 -86.88 -15.99 17.08
C LYS A 812 -86.38 -17.12 17.95
N GLU A 813 -87.26 -17.93 18.54
CA GLU A 813 -86.85 -19.13 19.27
C GLU A 813 -86.20 -20.16 18.34
N HIS A 814 -86.77 -20.39 17.15
CA HIS A 814 -86.13 -21.21 16.12
C HIS A 814 -84.75 -20.66 15.70
N LEU A 815 -84.62 -19.34 15.50
CA LEU A 815 -83.34 -18.70 15.18
C LEU A 815 -82.31 -18.87 16.32
N ILE A 816 -82.74 -18.76 17.59
CA ILE A 816 -81.90 -18.96 18.78
C ILE A 816 -81.42 -20.42 18.88
N VAL A 817 -82.23 -21.41 18.48
CA VAL A 817 -81.83 -22.82 18.45
C VAL A 817 -80.76 -23.07 17.38
N ALA A 818 -80.92 -22.48 16.18
CA ALA A 818 -79.91 -22.57 15.12
C ALA A 818 -78.58 -21.93 15.56
N LEU A 819 -78.60 -20.69 16.06
CA LEU A 819 -77.41 -19.98 16.55
C LEU A 819 -76.70 -20.73 17.69
N LYS A 820 -77.42 -21.45 18.56
CA LYS A 820 -76.82 -22.30 19.60
C LYS A 820 -76.07 -23.52 19.02
N ALA A 821 -76.50 -24.06 17.88
CA ALA A 821 -75.77 -25.11 17.19
C ALA A 821 -74.48 -24.56 16.54
N ASP A 822 -74.57 -23.42 15.86
CA ASP A 822 -73.43 -22.78 15.21
C ASP A 822 -72.36 -22.36 16.24
N ILE A 823 -72.76 -21.75 17.36
CA ILE A 823 -71.87 -21.40 18.48
C ILE A 823 -71.13 -22.65 19.00
N LYS A 824 -71.80 -23.81 19.06
CA LYS A 824 -71.18 -25.06 19.52
C LYS A 824 -70.12 -25.58 18.51
N ILE A 825 -70.40 -25.50 17.22
CA ILE A 825 -69.45 -25.87 16.15
C ILE A 825 -68.23 -24.95 16.18
N LEU A 826 -68.45 -23.64 16.20
CA LEU A 826 -67.39 -22.63 16.30
C LEU A 826 -66.55 -22.80 17.57
N SER A 827 -67.16 -23.16 18.69
CA SER A 827 -66.43 -23.46 19.94
C SER A 827 -65.47 -24.65 19.77
N SER A 828 -65.89 -25.73 19.11
CA SER A 828 -64.99 -26.87 18.85
C SER A 828 -63.84 -26.53 17.91
N GLN A 829 -64.11 -25.76 16.83
CA GLN A 829 -63.08 -25.30 15.90
C GLN A 829 -62.08 -24.35 16.57
N LEU A 830 -62.54 -23.54 17.53
CA LEU A 830 -61.68 -22.65 18.31
C LEU A 830 -60.74 -23.45 19.22
N THR A 831 -61.24 -24.48 19.92
CA THR A 831 -60.37 -25.35 20.75
C THR A 831 -59.37 -26.17 19.93
N GLU A 832 -59.72 -26.57 18.71
CA GLU A 832 -58.79 -27.23 17.78
C GLU A 832 -57.68 -26.27 17.35
N ARG A 833 -58.03 -25.02 16.99
CA ARG A 833 -57.09 -23.95 16.66
C ARG A 833 -56.17 -23.55 17.81
N GLU A 834 -56.65 -23.58 19.05
CA GLU A 834 -55.83 -23.31 20.24
C GLU A 834 -54.74 -24.39 20.41
N LEU A 835 -55.06 -25.66 20.19
CA LEU A 835 -54.10 -26.76 20.22
C LEU A 835 -53.10 -26.71 19.05
N GLU A 836 -53.54 -26.34 17.84
CA GLU A 836 -52.64 -26.08 16.71
C GLU A 836 -51.64 -24.96 17.04
N LEU A 837 -52.11 -23.86 17.64
CA LEU A 837 -51.27 -22.72 18.04
C LEU A 837 -50.28 -23.08 19.17
N GLU A 838 -50.70 -23.87 20.17
CA GLU A 838 -49.80 -24.34 21.23
C GLU A 838 -48.70 -25.25 20.67
N SER A 839 -49.06 -26.18 19.78
CA SER A 839 -48.08 -27.03 19.08
C SER A 839 -47.11 -26.23 18.21
N LEU A 840 -47.58 -25.19 17.52
CA LEU A 840 -46.74 -24.29 16.71
C LEU A 840 -45.83 -23.45 17.59
N ASN A 841 -46.31 -22.95 18.74
CA ASN A 841 -45.50 -22.21 19.70
C ASN A 841 -44.37 -23.06 20.29
N LEU A 842 -44.64 -24.32 20.66
CA LEU A 842 -43.58 -25.25 21.12
C LEU A 842 -42.50 -25.46 20.06
N LYS A 843 -42.90 -25.65 18.80
CA LYS A 843 -41.98 -25.83 17.67
C LYS A 843 -41.16 -24.56 17.41
N LEU A 844 -41.79 -23.39 17.47
CA LEU A 844 -41.13 -22.09 17.32
C LEU A 844 -40.14 -21.83 18.46
N GLN A 845 -40.47 -22.21 19.69
CA GLN A 845 -39.57 -22.10 20.84
C GLN A 845 -38.35 -23.00 20.66
N SER A 846 -38.53 -24.28 20.32
CA SER A 846 -37.41 -25.20 20.04
C SER A 846 -36.49 -24.70 18.91
N GLN A 847 -37.07 -24.12 17.84
CA GLN A 847 -36.28 -23.49 16.77
C GLN A 847 -35.52 -22.24 17.24
N ARG A 848 -36.10 -21.43 18.12
CA ARG A 848 -35.41 -20.26 18.73
C ARG A 848 -34.27 -20.69 19.63
N GLU A 849 -34.47 -21.71 20.47
CA GLU A 849 -33.44 -22.25 21.37
C GLU A 849 -32.26 -22.82 20.58
N ALA A 850 -32.52 -23.58 19.51
CA ALA A 850 -31.48 -24.07 18.59
C ALA A 850 -30.73 -22.95 17.86
N ALA A 851 -31.45 -21.90 17.40
CA ALA A 851 -30.85 -20.75 16.75
C ALA A 851 -29.97 -19.93 17.72
N LEU A 852 -30.43 -19.72 18.96
CA LEU A 852 -29.66 -19.03 20.00
C LEU A 852 -28.39 -19.80 20.37
N ALA A 853 -28.46 -21.12 20.56
CA ALA A 853 -27.28 -21.94 20.84
C ALA A 853 -26.26 -21.91 19.69
N SER A 854 -26.73 -21.93 18.43
CA SER A 854 -25.86 -21.78 17.26
C SER A 854 -25.24 -20.38 17.16
N GLN A 855 -25.97 -19.34 17.57
CA GLN A 855 -25.47 -17.96 17.59
C GLN A 855 -24.46 -17.74 18.72
N GLU A 856 -24.68 -18.31 19.89
CA GLU A 856 -23.76 -18.28 21.03
C GLU A 856 -22.44 -18.98 20.69
N GLN A 857 -22.50 -20.15 20.02
CA GLN A 857 -21.30 -20.83 19.52
C GLN A 857 -20.52 -19.99 18.50
N GLN A 858 -21.21 -19.28 17.59
CA GLN A 858 -20.57 -18.36 16.64
C GLN A 858 -19.95 -17.14 17.32
N ASN A 859 -20.64 -16.55 18.31
CA ASN A 859 -20.12 -15.43 19.09
C ASN A 859 -18.83 -15.82 19.84
N ASN A 860 -18.83 -16.98 20.52
CA ASN A 860 -17.65 -17.44 21.26
C ASN A 860 -16.44 -17.68 20.34
N SER A 861 -16.65 -18.28 19.16
CA SER A 861 -15.59 -18.43 18.14
C SER A 861 -15.05 -17.08 17.66
N MET A 862 -15.93 -16.10 17.48
CA MET A 862 -15.57 -14.75 17.05
C MET A 862 -14.86 -13.95 18.16
N GLU A 863 -15.19 -14.16 19.43
CA GLU A 863 -14.46 -13.56 20.56
C GLU A 863 -13.04 -14.13 20.72
N GLU A 864 -12.83 -15.43 20.44
CA GLU A 864 -11.49 -16.01 20.35
C GLU A 864 -10.68 -15.42 19.18
N GLU A 865 -11.28 -15.26 17.99
CA GLU A 865 -10.63 -14.62 16.84
C GLU A 865 -10.28 -13.14 17.11
N ILE A 866 -11.19 -12.38 17.72
CA ILE A 866 -10.96 -10.99 18.13
C ILE A 866 -9.80 -10.91 19.13
N SER A 867 -9.76 -11.81 20.13
CA SER A 867 -8.69 -11.87 21.12
C SER A 867 -7.33 -12.16 20.50
N GLN A 868 -7.26 -13.09 19.55
CA GLN A 868 -6.04 -13.38 18.77
C GLN A 868 -5.61 -12.18 17.90
N HIS A 869 -6.57 -11.48 17.29
CA HIS A 869 -6.26 -10.28 16.51
C HIS A 869 -5.83 -9.09 17.37
N GLN A 870 -6.33 -8.94 18.60
CA GLN A 870 -5.83 -7.94 19.54
C GLN A 870 -4.37 -8.20 19.93
N LEU A 871 -4.00 -9.45 20.25
CA LEU A 871 -2.59 -9.84 20.50
C LEU A 871 -1.68 -9.54 19.29
N GLN A 872 -2.14 -9.82 18.07
CA GLN A 872 -1.40 -9.46 16.85
C GLN A 872 -1.29 -7.94 16.64
N LEU A 873 -2.32 -7.18 17.02
CA LEU A 873 -2.32 -5.71 16.93
C LEU A 873 -1.36 -5.10 17.95
N GLU A 874 -1.32 -5.60 19.18
CA GLU A 874 -0.37 -5.17 20.21
C GLU A 874 1.07 -5.43 19.80
N ALA A 875 1.38 -6.61 19.25
CA ALA A 875 2.71 -6.92 18.72
C ALA A 875 3.11 -5.96 17.58
N LYS A 876 2.19 -5.63 16.67
CA LYS A 876 2.41 -4.62 15.61
C LYS A 876 2.61 -3.22 16.20
N ASN A 877 1.87 -2.85 17.25
CA ASN A 877 2.01 -1.56 17.94
C ASN A 877 3.27 -1.45 18.80
N GLN A 878 3.90 -2.56 19.18
CA GLN A 878 5.25 -2.57 19.76
C GLN A 878 6.32 -2.36 18.67
N LEU A 879 6.21 -3.08 17.55
CA LEU A 879 7.12 -2.90 16.40
C LEU A 879 7.05 -1.47 15.84
N LEU A 880 5.85 -0.90 15.69
CA LEU A 880 5.65 0.48 15.22
C LEU A 880 6.38 1.49 16.10
N ARG A 881 6.31 1.35 17.43
CA ARG A 881 7.02 2.24 18.38
C ARG A 881 8.52 2.16 18.21
N HIS A 882 9.09 0.95 18.11
CA HIS A 882 10.52 0.77 17.84
C HIS A 882 10.93 1.41 16.49
N THR A 883 10.09 1.33 15.46
CA THR A 883 10.34 2.04 14.19
C THR A 883 10.25 3.55 14.34
N GLN A 884 9.30 4.08 15.12
CA GLN A 884 9.17 5.53 15.39
C GLN A 884 10.35 6.07 16.21
N GLU A 885 10.80 5.35 17.24
CA GLU A 885 11.99 5.69 18.04
C GLU A 885 13.25 5.70 17.16
N SER A 886 13.42 4.70 16.29
CA SER A 886 14.52 4.66 15.32
C SER A 886 14.44 5.79 14.27
N LEU A 887 13.24 6.23 13.88
CA LEU A 887 13.04 7.34 12.95
C LEU A 887 13.37 8.67 13.63
N GLN A 888 12.88 8.91 14.86
CA GLN A 888 13.20 10.10 15.64
C GLN A 888 14.71 10.24 15.88
N ALA A 889 15.42 9.13 16.18
CA ALA A 889 16.88 9.14 16.29
C ALA A 889 17.58 9.53 14.97
N SER A 890 16.99 9.17 13.82
CA SER A 890 17.50 9.56 12.49
C SER A 890 17.22 11.03 12.18
N GLU A 891 16.01 11.53 12.50
CA GLU A 891 15.63 12.93 12.31
C GLU A 891 16.42 13.87 13.21
N GLN A 892 16.65 13.50 14.47
CA GLN A 892 17.47 14.30 15.39
C GLN A 892 18.92 14.40 14.90
N LYS A 893 19.47 13.30 14.35
CA LYS A 893 20.78 13.32 13.70
C LYS A 893 20.82 14.15 12.41
N ARG A 894 19.71 14.24 11.65
CA ARG A 894 19.56 15.19 10.53
C ARG A 894 19.59 16.63 11.02
N ILE A 895 18.87 16.95 12.10
CA ILE A 895 18.84 18.30 12.70
C ILE A 895 20.24 18.71 13.21
N GLU A 896 21.01 17.80 13.79
CA GLU A 896 22.41 18.05 14.17
C GLU A 896 23.30 18.37 12.95
N LEU A 897 23.14 17.63 11.85
CA LEU A 897 23.88 17.89 10.59
C LEU A 897 23.45 19.21 9.92
N GLU A 898 22.16 19.55 9.95
CA GLU A 898 21.63 20.81 9.43
C GLU A 898 22.13 22.01 10.26
N LYS A 899 22.21 21.87 11.59
CA LYS A 899 22.84 22.87 12.47
C LYS A 899 24.33 23.04 12.18
N TYR A 900 25.07 21.95 12.00
CA TYR A 900 26.50 22.00 11.66
C TYR A 900 26.75 22.64 10.28
N LEU A 901 25.88 22.38 9.30
CA LEU A 901 25.90 23.07 8.00
C LEU A 901 25.57 24.57 8.14
N ALA A 902 24.65 24.96 9.00
CA ALA A 902 24.35 26.37 9.26
C ALA A 902 25.55 27.10 9.89
N GLU A 903 26.21 26.50 10.89
CA GLU A 903 27.43 27.04 11.52
C GLU A 903 28.59 27.20 10.51
N ILE A 904 28.74 26.25 9.59
CA ILE A 904 29.71 26.34 8.47
C ILE A 904 29.35 27.49 7.51
N LEU A 905 28.07 27.67 7.17
CA LEU A 905 27.63 28.74 6.27
C LEU A 905 27.77 30.13 6.90
N GLU A 906 27.47 30.27 8.19
CA GLU A 906 27.67 31.52 8.96
C GLU A 906 29.16 31.86 9.10
N THR A 907 30.00 30.86 9.41
CA THR A 907 31.47 31.01 9.42
C THR A 907 31.98 31.45 8.04
N ARG A 908 31.45 30.86 6.95
CA ARG A 908 31.79 31.26 5.58
C ARG A 908 31.33 32.68 5.25
N HIS A 909 30.17 33.12 5.77
CA HIS A 909 29.72 34.51 5.58
C HIS A 909 30.66 35.48 6.27
N SER A 910 30.95 35.25 7.56
CA SER A 910 31.87 36.12 8.33
C SER A 910 33.27 36.16 7.72
N LEU A 911 33.80 35.03 7.23
CA LEU A 911 35.08 35.00 6.51
C LEU A 911 35.06 35.74 5.18
N LYS A 912 33.91 35.83 4.50
CA LYS A 912 33.74 36.63 3.27
C LYS A 912 33.63 38.12 3.61
N GLU A 913 32.85 38.47 4.62
CA GLU A 913 32.66 39.83 5.11
C GLU A 913 34.01 40.43 5.56
N GLN A 914 34.78 39.68 6.36
CA GLN A 914 36.16 40.03 6.74
C GLN A 914 37.15 40.12 5.56
N LEU A 915 36.86 39.48 4.42
CA LEU A 915 37.67 39.54 3.20
C LEU A 915 37.28 40.75 2.35
N ASP A 916 36.00 41.06 2.26
CA ASP A 916 35.46 42.25 1.58
C ASP A 916 35.91 43.52 2.35
N ASP A 917 35.77 43.55 3.69
CA ASP A 917 36.28 44.61 4.59
C ASP A 917 37.79 44.83 4.39
N LYS A 918 38.60 43.76 4.45
CA LYS A 918 40.05 43.84 4.22
C LYS A 918 40.37 44.26 2.79
N THR A 919 39.53 43.97 1.81
CA THR A 919 39.73 44.43 0.43
C THR A 919 39.48 45.94 0.34
N GLU A 920 38.50 46.49 1.05
CA GLU A 920 38.26 47.93 1.14
C GLU A 920 39.36 48.66 1.94
N GLU A 921 39.78 48.14 3.11
CA GLU A 921 40.95 48.63 3.86
C GLU A 921 42.22 48.64 2.98
N LEU A 922 42.44 47.58 2.19
CA LEU A 922 43.61 47.47 1.31
C LEU A 922 43.54 48.41 0.10
N LEU A 923 42.36 48.59 -0.52
CA LEU A 923 42.16 49.58 -1.57
C LEU A 923 42.44 51.00 -1.05
N GLN A 924 42.06 51.28 0.21
CA GLN A 924 42.28 52.56 0.87
C GLN A 924 43.73 52.76 1.34
N ALA A 925 44.45 51.70 1.72
CA ALA A 925 45.88 51.74 2.03
C ALA A 925 46.78 51.85 0.77
N ASN A 926 46.32 51.35 -0.38
CA ASN A 926 47.09 51.31 -1.63
C ASN A 926 47.30 52.70 -2.28
N SER A 927 46.74 53.78 -1.72
CA SER A 927 47.05 55.16 -2.14
C SER A 927 48.32 55.74 -1.51
N GLU A 928 48.93 55.11 -0.50
CA GLU A 928 49.98 55.76 0.31
C GLU A 928 51.29 54.96 0.54
N ASN A 929 51.44 53.69 0.14
CA ASN A 929 52.70 52.96 0.37
C ASN A 929 53.04 51.83 -0.63
N GLU A 930 53.94 52.09 -1.57
CA GLU A 930 54.38 51.11 -2.60
C GLU A 930 55.13 49.88 -2.02
N ASN A 931 55.76 50.00 -0.84
CA ASN A 931 56.73 49.01 -0.35
C ASN A 931 56.10 47.77 0.32
N TRP A 932 54.77 47.72 0.49
CA TRP A 932 54.06 46.54 1.00
C TRP A 932 53.43 45.68 -0.11
N ALA A 933 53.25 46.23 -1.31
CA ALA A 933 52.56 45.58 -2.42
C ALA A 933 53.14 44.19 -2.74
N GLY A 934 54.46 44.07 -2.92
CA GLY A 934 55.10 42.80 -3.30
C GLY A 934 54.99 41.69 -2.25
N GLN A 935 54.88 42.00 -0.96
CA GLN A 935 54.65 40.99 0.08
C GLN A 935 53.18 40.57 0.15
N LEU A 936 52.26 41.52 -0.03
CA LEU A 936 50.83 41.26 -0.08
C LEU A 936 50.46 40.44 -1.31
N GLU A 937 50.98 40.82 -2.49
CA GLU A 937 50.76 40.15 -3.76
C GLU A 937 51.26 38.70 -3.72
N ALA A 938 52.49 38.46 -3.23
CA ALA A 938 53.01 37.11 -3.03
C ALA A 938 52.12 36.26 -2.09
N ALA A 939 51.65 36.84 -0.98
CA ALA A 939 50.81 36.14 -0.01
C ALA A 939 49.33 36.03 -0.43
N THR A 940 48.89 36.79 -1.43
CA THR A 940 47.59 36.63 -2.10
C THR A 940 47.67 35.58 -3.20
N VAL A 941 48.76 35.55 -3.97
CA VAL A 941 49.09 34.46 -4.91
C VAL A 941 49.19 33.11 -4.18
N GLU A 942 49.79 33.07 -2.97
CA GLU A 942 49.82 31.85 -2.15
C GLU A 942 48.41 31.39 -1.74
N CYS A 943 47.55 32.29 -1.24
CA CYS A 943 46.18 31.94 -0.91
C CYS A 943 45.35 31.51 -2.13
N LEU A 944 45.49 32.19 -3.28
CA LEU A 944 44.85 31.78 -4.53
C LEU A 944 45.38 30.43 -5.04
N ALA A 945 46.64 30.10 -4.82
CA ALA A 945 47.20 28.78 -5.12
C ALA A 945 46.68 27.69 -4.16
N GLN A 946 46.42 28.01 -2.89
CA GLN A 946 45.77 27.09 -1.95
C GLN A 946 44.30 26.86 -2.32
N ILE A 947 43.55 27.91 -2.66
CA ILE A 947 42.16 27.80 -3.14
C ILE A 947 42.09 26.93 -4.40
N ARG A 948 42.98 27.14 -5.38
CA ARG A 948 43.03 26.29 -6.58
C ARG A 948 43.31 24.81 -6.27
N ARG A 949 44.13 24.48 -5.26
CA ARG A 949 44.31 23.08 -4.83
C ARG A 949 43.05 22.51 -4.22
N ILE A 950 42.35 23.28 -3.38
CA ILE A 950 41.06 22.90 -2.80
C ILE A 950 40.01 22.67 -3.90
N ASP A 951 39.97 23.52 -4.94
CA ASP A 951 39.09 23.32 -6.11
C ASP A 951 39.49 22.08 -6.93
N GLU A 952 40.79 21.87 -7.17
CA GLU A 952 41.32 20.68 -7.87
C GLU A 952 41.01 19.39 -7.11
N ASP A 953 41.15 19.37 -5.78
CA ASP A 953 40.87 18.21 -4.94
C ASP A 953 39.36 17.96 -4.79
N THR A 954 38.54 19.02 -4.71
CA THR A 954 37.08 18.92 -4.83
C THR A 954 36.68 18.29 -6.17
N ALA A 955 37.34 18.68 -7.26
CA ALA A 955 37.11 18.09 -8.58
C ALA A 955 37.58 16.62 -8.67
N LYS A 956 38.67 16.25 -7.99
CA LYS A 956 39.13 14.85 -7.87
C LYS A 956 38.12 14.01 -7.08
N ILE A 957 37.64 14.48 -5.93
CA ILE A 957 36.61 13.80 -5.11
C ILE A 957 35.32 13.61 -5.91
N LYS A 958 34.85 14.64 -6.63
CA LYS A 958 33.67 14.55 -7.49
C LYS A 958 33.86 13.53 -8.62
N LYS A 959 35.05 13.49 -9.23
CA LYS A 959 35.39 12.52 -10.28
C LYS A 959 35.53 11.08 -9.74
N LEU A 960 36.07 10.89 -8.54
CA LEU A 960 36.15 9.59 -7.88
C LEU A 960 34.75 9.05 -7.56
N ASN A 961 33.86 9.88 -7.01
CA ASN A 961 32.45 9.52 -6.81
C ASN A 961 31.74 9.15 -8.11
N GLN A 962 31.94 9.91 -9.20
CA GLN A 962 31.36 9.57 -10.50
C GLN A 962 31.90 8.24 -11.06
N ASN A 963 33.21 8.00 -10.94
CA ASN A 963 33.82 6.71 -11.32
C ASN A 963 33.26 5.54 -10.48
N LEU A 964 33.08 5.75 -9.17
CA LEU A 964 32.53 4.76 -8.23
C LEU A 964 31.08 4.41 -8.59
N GLN A 965 30.27 5.40 -8.98
CA GLN A 965 28.91 5.17 -9.46
C GLN A 965 28.91 4.32 -10.74
N THR A 966 29.66 4.71 -11.77
CA THR A 966 29.73 3.95 -13.03
C THR A 966 30.28 2.53 -12.81
N ALA A 967 31.27 2.34 -11.94
CA ALA A 967 31.79 1.00 -11.62
C ALA A 967 30.74 0.11 -10.91
N ASN A 968 29.88 0.69 -10.08
CA ASN A 968 28.76 -0.02 -9.46
C ASN A 968 27.64 -0.36 -10.48
N GLU A 969 27.35 0.54 -11.41
CA GLU A 969 26.42 0.30 -12.52
C GLU A 969 26.92 -0.85 -13.42
N ASP A 970 28.21 -0.82 -13.80
CA ASP A 970 28.88 -1.92 -14.52
C ASP A 970 28.84 -3.24 -13.73
N LEU A 971 29.07 -3.21 -12.41
CA LEU A 971 29.00 -4.42 -11.57
C LEU A 971 27.60 -5.03 -11.54
N GLN A 972 26.54 -4.20 -11.54
CA GLN A 972 25.16 -4.68 -11.66
C GLN A 972 24.89 -5.28 -13.05
N LEU A 973 25.38 -4.65 -14.12
CA LEU A 973 25.27 -5.16 -15.49
C LEU A 973 25.98 -6.51 -15.65
N ARG A 974 27.25 -6.62 -15.25
CA ARG A 974 28.02 -7.88 -15.28
C ARG A 974 27.41 -8.96 -14.40
N ARG A 975 26.73 -8.60 -13.30
CA ARG A 975 25.96 -9.54 -12.50
C ARG A 975 24.80 -10.13 -13.31
N LYS A 976 24.01 -9.29 -14.00
CA LYS A 976 22.91 -9.75 -14.84
C LYS A 976 23.40 -10.65 -15.98
N GLU A 977 24.45 -10.25 -16.70
CA GLU A 977 25.03 -11.06 -17.78
C GLU A 977 25.49 -12.46 -17.32
N ILE A 978 26.06 -12.57 -16.10
CA ILE A 978 26.43 -13.86 -15.50
C ILE A 978 25.18 -14.70 -15.20
N GLU A 979 24.12 -14.09 -14.68
CA GLU A 979 22.85 -14.76 -14.36
C GLU A 979 22.15 -15.24 -15.66
N ASP A 980 22.11 -14.42 -16.72
CA ASP A 980 21.59 -14.76 -18.05
C ASP A 980 22.42 -15.87 -18.72
N LEU A 981 23.75 -15.82 -18.66
CA LEU A 981 24.62 -16.86 -19.20
C LEU A 981 24.58 -18.16 -18.39
N ASN A 982 24.36 -18.11 -17.07
CA ASN A 982 24.11 -19.31 -16.27
C ASN A 982 22.80 -19.98 -16.73
N ALA A 983 21.74 -19.21 -16.99
CA ALA A 983 20.48 -19.72 -17.53
C ALA A 983 20.65 -20.35 -18.92
N LYS A 984 21.43 -19.72 -19.82
CA LYS A 984 21.74 -20.24 -21.16
C LYS A 984 22.62 -21.50 -21.15
N VAL A 985 23.61 -21.57 -20.26
CA VAL A 985 24.39 -22.81 -20.05
C VAL A 985 23.48 -23.92 -19.53
N ALA A 986 22.58 -23.62 -18.58
CA ALA A 986 21.66 -24.61 -18.02
C ALA A 986 20.65 -25.16 -19.05
N SER A 987 20.08 -24.33 -19.94
CA SER A 987 19.19 -24.83 -21.01
C SER A 987 19.94 -25.66 -22.06
N LEU A 988 21.15 -25.24 -22.43
CA LEU A 988 22.01 -26.03 -23.32
C LEU A 988 22.45 -27.35 -22.70
N GLN A 989 22.64 -27.43 -21.38
CA GLN A 989 22.89 -28.69 -20.66
C GLN A 989 21.63 -29.59 -20.57
N ARG A 990 20.42 -29.02 -20.40
CA ARG A 990 19.16 -29.79 -20.27
C ARG A 990 18.66 -30.46 -21.56
N GLY A 991 19.23 -30.13 -22.73
CA GLY A 991 18.81 -30.69 -24.02
C GLY A 991 18.03 -29.70 -24.91
N GLU A 992 17.64 -28.55 -24.38
CA GLU A 992 16.63 -27.63 -24.95
C GLU A 992 17.10 -26.82 -26.16
N LEU A 993 17.18 -27.45 -27.35
CA LEU A 993 17.24 -26.76 -28.65
C LEU A 993 16.43 -27.50 -29.72
N VAL A 994 15.79 -26.74 -30.61
CA VAL A 994 15.01 -27.25 -31.74
C VAL A 994 15.87 -27.20 -33.00
N GLY A 995 16.56 -28.31 -33.30
CA GLY A 995 17.43 -28.44 -34.46
C GLY A 995 18.48 -29.55 -34.26
N GLY A 996 18.66 -30.39 -35.27
CA GLY A 996 19.54 -31.58 -35.20
C GLY A 996 21.02 -31.28 -35.39
N GLU A 997 21.61 -30.41 -34.55
CA GLU A 997 23.06 -30.22 -34.55
C GLU A 997 23.82 -31.38 -33.87
N PRO A 998 25.09 -31.64 -34.26
CA PRO A 998 25.92 -32.68 -33.64
C PRO A 998 26.18 -32.48 -32.14
N LEU A 999 26.43 -33.58 -31.43
CA LEU A 999 26.77 -33.55 -29.99
C LEU A 999 28.09 -32.82 -29.71
N ASP A 1000 29.06 -32.88 -30.63
CA ASP A 1000 30.37 -32.23 -30.45
C ASP A 1000 30.29 -30.70 -30.54
N THR A 1001 29.44 -30.13 -31.43
CA THR A 1001 29.24 -28.67 -31.46
C THR A 1001 28.53 -28.19 -30.20
N ARG A 1002 27.55 -28.96 -29.70
CA ARG A 1002 26.87 -28.69 -28.42
C ARG A 1002 27.83 -28.69 -27.23
N ALA A 1003 28.73 -29.68 -27.14
CA ALA A 1003 29.74 -29.75 -26.09
C ALA A 1003 30.72 -28.56 -26.17
N SER A 1004 31.19 -28.24 -27.38
CA SER A 1004 32.07 -27.08 -27.62
C SER A 1004 31.41 -25.75 -27.24
N GLU A 1005 30.12 -25.58 -27.55
CA GLU A 1005 29.38 -24.35 -27.24
C GLU A 1005 29.05 -24.21 -25.75
N ILE A 1006 28.73 -25.30 -25.05
CA ILE A 1006 28.63 -25.29 -23.58
C ILE A 1006 29.98 -24.89 -22.96
N GLN A 1007 31.09 -25.45 -23.44
CA GLN A 1007 32.43 -25.13 -22.95
C GLN A 1007 32.83 -23.67 -23.22
N ARG A 1008 32.48 -23.11 -24.39
CA ARG A 1008 32.65 -21.69 -24.71
C ARG A 1008 31.85 -20.80 -23.77
N LEU A 1009 30.57 -21.10 -23.55
CA LEU A 1009 29.69 -20.29 -22.70
C LEU A 1009 30.07 -20.39 -21.22
N GLN A 1010 30.56 -21.54 -20.76
CA GLN A 1010 31.20 -21.68 -19.44
C GLN A 1010 32.47 -20.83 -19.34
N THR A 1011 33.35 -20.88 -20.34
CA THR A 1011 34.58 -20.06 -20.40
C THR A 1011 34.25 -18.56 -20.37
N ALA A 1012 33.23 -18.12 -21.11
CA ALA A 1012 32.73 -16.74 -21.09
C ALA A 1012 32.13 -16.35 -19.73
N ASN A 1013 31.40 -17.26 -19.07
CA ASN A 1013 30.86 -17.03 -17.73
C ASN A 1013 31.99 -16.88 -16.69
N ASP A 1014 33.03 -17.72 -16.76
CA ASP A 1014 34.19 -17.63 -15.86
C ASP A 1014 35.07 -16.40 -16.15
N GLN A 1015 35.18 -15.96 -17.41
CA GLN A 1015 35.76 -14.66 -17.77
C GLN A 1015 34.96 -13.50 -17.16
N LEU A 1016 33.63 -13.52 -17.25
CA LEU A 1016 32.78 -12.50 -16.63
C LEU A 1016 32.84 -12.56 -15.09
N ARG A 1017 32.95 -13.74 -14.47
CA ARG A 1017 33.21 -13.89 -13.03
C ARG A 1017 34.60 -13.41 -12.62
N ALA A 1018 35.59 -13.42 -13.51
CA ALA A 1018 36.88 -12.78 -13.29
C ALA A 1018 36.77 -11.24 -13.42
N GLN A 1019 36.09 -10.74 -14.45
CA GLN A 1019 35.79 -9.30 -14.60
C GLN A 1019 34.98 -8.74 -13.42
N ARG A 1020 33.98 -9.47 -12.90
CA ARG A 1020 33.21 -9.05 -11.71
C ARG A 1020 34.02 -9.10 -10.42
N ARG A 1021 35.11 -9.87 -10.35
CA ARG A 1021 36.08 -9.78 -9.25
C ARG A 1021 36.92 -8.52 -9.42
N SER A 1022 37.58 -8.37 -10.57
CA SER A 1022 38.35 -7.17 -10.91
C SER A 1022 37.58 -5.85 -10.74
N LEU A 1023 36.28 -5.81 -11.04
CA LEU A 1023 35.41 -4.66 -10.76
C LEU A 1023 35.17 -4.43 -9.26
N LYS A 1024 34.98 -5.48 -8.45
CA LYS A 1024 34.90 -5.34 -6.98
C LYS A 1024 36.21 -4.84 -6.39
N ASP A 1025 37.33 -5.34 -6.89
CA ASP A 1025 38.66 -4.95 -6.46
C ASP A 1025 38.90 -3.47 -6.84
N SER A 1026 38.50 -3.05 -8.04
CA SER A 1026 38.53 -1.65 -8.50
C SER A 1026 37.55 -0.73 -7.74
N ILE A 1027 36.39 -1.21 -7.31
CA ILE A 1027 35.47 -0.45 -6.45
C ILE A 1027 36.11 -0.24 -5.08
N SER A 1028 36.73 -1.28 -4.53
CA SER A 1028 37.44 -1.23 -3.24
C SER A 1028 38.62 -0.24 -3.29
N ASP A 1029 39.37 -0.21 -4.40
CA ASP A 1029 40.41 0.79 -4.65
C ASP A 1029 39.85 2.22 -4.79
N LEU A 1030 38.75 2.40 -5.54
CA LEU A 1030 38.10 3.70 -5.69
C LEU A 1030 37.56 4.24 -4.36
N GLU A 1031 36.96 3.39 -3.53
CA GLU A 1031 36.52 3.76 -2.18
C GLU A 1031 37.70 4.13 -1.27
N ARG A 1032 38.78 3.34 -1.29
CA ARG A 1032 40.01 3.62 -0.52
C ARG A 1032 40.58 4.99 -0.92
N ARG A 1033 40.69 5.25 -2.21
CA ARG A 1033 41.22 6.50 -2.78
C ARG A 1033 40.28 7.69 -2.60
N LEU A 1034 38.98 7.45 -2.48
CA LEU A 1034 38.00 8.47 -2.10
C LEU A 1034 38.24 8.90 -0.64
N ARG A 1035 38.32 7.93 0.28
CA ARG A 1035 38.64 8.20 1.70
C ARG A 1035 39.99 8.91 1.87
N GLU A 1036 41.03 8.49 1.13
CA GLU A 1036 42.34 9.15 1.11
C GLU A 1036 42.28 10.59 0.55
N ALA A 1037 41.44 10.85 -0.45
CA ALA A 1037 41.24 12.19 -0.99
C ALA A 1037 40.45 13.10 -0.03
N GLU A 1038 39.45 12.54 0.68
CA GLU A 1038 38.67 13.24 1.71
C GLU A 1038 39.55 13.58 2.93
N GLU A 1039 40.38 12.65 3.42
CA GLU A 1039 41.34 12.92 4.50
C GLU A 1039 42.42 13.94 4.09
N ALA A 1040 42.91 13.88 2.84
CA ALA A 1040 43.84 14.86 2.29
C ALA A 1040 43.19 16.26 2.17
N TYR A 1041 41.91 16.33 1.80
CA TYR A 1041 41.13 17.56 1.75
C TYR A 1041 40.97 18.18 3.15
N ASP A 1042 40.52 17.40 4.13
CA ASP A 1042 40.40 17.83 5.53
C ASP A 1042 41.74 18.23 6.15
N THR A 1043 42.83 17.60 5.71
CA THR A 1043 44.19 17.96 6.14
C THR A 1043 44.63 19.30 5.52
N GLN A 1044 44.33 19.55 4.24
CA GLN A 1044 44.56 20.85 3.62
C GLN A 1044 43.68 21.96 4.23
N LEU A 1045 42.42 21.67 4.55
CA LEU A 1045 41.52 22.61 5.21
C LEU A 1045 42.06 23.02 6.61
N ARG A 1046 42.54 22.03 7.39
CA ARG A 1046 43.23 22.26 8.67
C ARG A 1046 44.53 23.06 8.52
N LEU A 1047 45.33 22.80 7.49
CA LEU A 1047 46.57 23.54 7.20
C LEU A 1047 46.31 24.98 6.73
N ALA A 1048 45.28 25.21 5.93
CA ALA A 1048 44.84 26.55 5.51
C ALA A 1048 44.36 27.36 6.72
N ALA A 1049 43.53 26.76 7.59
CA ALA A 1049 43.07 27.40 8.82
C ALA A 1049 44.23 27.75 9.78
N GLU A 1050 45.20 26.86 9.97
CA GLU A 1050 46.38 27.16 10.80
C GLU A 1050 47.33 28.17 10.12
N THR A 1051 47.38 28.22 8.79
CA THR A 1051 48.13 29.26 8.05
C THR A 1051 47.48 30.64 8.23
N ALA A 1052 46.15 30.74 8.18
CA ALA A 1052 45.42 31.96 8.52
C ALA A 1052 45.70 32.40 9.95
N ARG A 1053 45.57 31.50 10.95
CA ARG A 1053 45.91 31.76 12.36
C ARG A 1053 47.36 32.20 12.59
N ARG A 1054 48.30 31.79 11.73
CA ARG A 1054 49.70 32.24 11.76
C ARG A 1054 49.89 33.62 11.12
N ARG A 1055 49.11 33.94 10.08
CA ARG A 1055 49.06 35.26 9.44
C ARG A 1055 48.49 36.30 10.40
N ASP A 1056 47.38 36.00 11.07
CA ASP A 1056 46.79 36.87 12.09
C ASP A 1056 47.74 37.09 13.28
N ARG A 1057 48.36 36.02 13.81
CA ARG A 1057 49.37 36.14 14.88
C ARG A 1057 50.58 36.99 14.47
N ARG A 1058 51.01 36.96 13.19
CA ARG A 1058 52.05 37.87 12.67
C ARG A 1058 51.56 39.32 12.59
N LEU A 1059 50.33 39.56 12.11
CA LEU A 1059 49.75 40.91 12.05
C LEU A 1059 49.58 41.52 13.45
N SER A 1060 49.09 40.76 14.42
CA SER A 1060 49.02 41.17 15.83
C SER A 1060 50.39 41.55 16.39
N SER A 1061 51.43 40.75 16.09
CA SER A 1061 52.82 41.02 16.51
C SER A 1061 53.46 42.25 15.84
N ILE A 1062 52.89 42.76 14.75
CA ILE A 1062 53.33 43.99 14.09
C ILE A 1062 52.64 45.21 14.71
N ARG A 1063 51.32 45.14 14.96
CA ARG A 1063 50.56 46.20 15.65
C ARG A 1063 51.15 46.53 17.05
N SER A 1064 51.58 45.51 17.79
CA SER A 1064 52.22 45.66 19.10
C SER A 1064 53.62 46.34 19.07
N LYS A 1065 54.10 46.81 17.92
CA LYS A 1065 55.31 47.64 17.79
C LYS A 1065 55.04 49.10 17.42
N SER A 1066 53.84 49.49 16.99
CA SER A 1066 53.47 50.89 16.76
C SER A 1066 52.92 51.59 18.01
N GLU A 1067 52.43 50.82 19.00
CA GLU A 1067 51.81 51.36 20.22
C GLU A 1067 52.81 51.52 21.39
N ARG A 1068 53.95 52.15 21.11
CA ARG A 1068 54.83 52.77 22.13
C ARG A 1068 55.17 54.20 21.76
N GLY A 1069 54.20 55.09 21.94
CA GLY A 1069 54.45 56.53 22.07
C GLY A 1069 54.49 56.90 23.55
N ASP A 1070 55.67 57.16 24.10
CA ASP A 1070 55.81 57.61 25.49
C ASP A 1070 55.36 59.08 25.63
N SER A 1071 54.53 59.31 26.66
CA SER A 1071 53.97 60.60 27.06
C SER A 1071 53.53 60.43 28.53
N ILE A 1072 53.71 61.34 29.50
CA ILE A 1072 53.88 62.81 29.52
C ILE A 1072 54.82 63.21 30.69
N ALA A 1073 55.47 64.37 30.57
CA ALA A 1073 55.95 65.21 31.68
C ALA A 1073 55.30 66.61 31.50
N PRO A 1074 55.04 67.44 32.55
CA PRO A 1074 55.96 67.68 33.67
C PRO A 1074 55.36 67.94 35.08
N ILE A 1075 56.17 67.80 36.14
CA ILE A 1075 56.00 68.52 37.42
C ILE A 1075 57.36 69.00 37.92
N THR A 1076 57.43 70.27 38.36
CA THR A 1076 58.53 70.91 39.10
C THR A 1076 57.90 71.98 40.05
N PRO A 1077 58.64 72.70 40.93
CA PRO A 1077 60.07 72.63 41.27
C PRO A 1077 60.39 72.62 42.79
N LYS A 1078 61.59 72.13 43.16
CA LYS A 1078 62.68 72.90 43.85
C LYS A 1078 63.83 72.00 44.35
N ARG A 1079 65.07 72.46 44.07
CA ARG A 1079 66.29 72.55 44.92
C ARG A 1079 66.56 71.48 46.01
N GLU A 1080 67.81 71.08 46.28
CA GLU A 1080 69.13 71.68 45.99
C GLU A 1080 70.25 70.61 46.11
N ARG A 1081 71.40 70.80 45.43
CA ARG A 1081 72.74 70.23 45.74
C ARG A 1081 72.99 68.72 45.52
N ASP A 1082 74.22 68.25 45.25
CA ASP A 1082 75.48 68.86 44.77
C ASP A 1082 76.33 67.74 44.08
N ASP A 1083 77.21 68.12 43.15
CA ASP A 1083 78.52 67.53 42.78
C ASP A 1083 78.73 66.10 42.15
N ASN A 1084 79.40 66.11 40.98
CA ASN A 1084 80.47 65.21 40.45
C ASN A 1084 80.12 63.77 39.93
N ASP A 1085 80.77 63.17 38.90
CA ASP A 1085 81.74 63.64 37.87
C ASP A 1085 81.90 62.62 36.69
N ASP A 1086 82.55 63.06 35.59
CA ASP A 1086 83.41 62.33 34.60
C ASP A 1086 82.91 61.21 33.62
N ASP A 1087 83.07 61.51 32.31
CA ASP A 1087 83.86 60.80 31.24
C ASP A 1087 83.63 59.32 30.79
N GLU A 1088 83.99 58.87 29.56
CA GLU A 1088 84.06 59.48 28.21
C GLU A 1088 84.20 58.34 27.12
N PHE A 1089 84.11 58.69 25.82
CA PHE A 1089 84.61 58.01 24.59
C PHE A 1089 84.33 56.51 24.22
N GLY A 1090 83.98 56.30 22.93
CA GLY A 1090 84.87 55.56 21.99
C GLY A 1090 84.37 54.27 21.27
N PRO A 1091 84.13 54.31 19.93
CA PRO A 1091 84.02 53.13 19.04
C PRO A 1091 85.30 52.88 18.20
N PRO A 1092 85.49 51.69 17.57
CA PRO A 1092 85.54 51.65 16.07
C PRO A 1092 85.09 50.30 15.42
N THR A 1093 85.50 50.03 14.16
CA THR A 1093 84.95 49.03 13.22
C THR A 1093 85.91 47.83 12.88
N PRO A 1094 86.03 47.26 11.65
CA PRO A 1094 85.53 45.90 11.33
C PRO A 1094 86.55 44.90 10.72
N THR A 1095 86.19 43.61 10.46
CA THR A 1095 86.50 42.85 9.19
C THR A 1095 86.10 41.34 9.12
N SER A 1096 85.51 40.96 7.97
CA SER A 1096 85.73 39.76 7.09
C SER A 1096 85.85 38.28 7.55
N ARG A 1097 85.21 37.41 6.73
CA ARG A 1097 85.61 36.05 6.22
C ARG A 1097 85.76 34.83 7.17
N GLY A 1098 85.08 33.72 6.81
CA GLY A 1098 85.39 32.35 7.25
C GLY A 1098 84.59 31.28 6.47
N SER A 1099 85.16 30.10 6.17
CA SER A 1099 84.50 29.04 5.36
C SER A 1099 85.06 27.65 5.67
N LYS A 1100 84.20 26.61 5.78
CA LYS A 1100 84.38 25.22 5.25
C LYS A 1100 83.36 24.16 5.76
N ARG A 1101 82.77 23.43 4.80
CA ARG A 1101 82.59 21.95 4.63
C ARG A 1101 82.44 20.95 5.82
N ALA A 1102 81.78 19.83 5.46
CA ALA A 1102 82.01 18.41 5.85
C ALA A 1102 81.35 17.86 7.14
N ARG A 1103 80.97 16.56 7.27
CA ARG A 1103 80.72 15.46 6.29
C ARG A 1103 80.12 14.20 6.98
N VAL A 1104 79.51 13.29 6.19
CA VAL A 1104 79.46 11.80 6.34
C VAL A 1104 78.49 11.15 7.35
N ASN A 1105 77.92 10.01 6.91
CA ASN A 1105 77.02 9.07 7.61
C ASN A 1105 77.84 7.99 8.39
N VAL A 1106 77.14 7.16 9.17
CA VAL A 1106 77.26 5.66 9.25
C VAL A 1106 76.21 5.20 10.30
N ARG A 1107 75.32 4.21 10.10
CA ARG A 1107 75.40 2.82 9.61
C ARG A 1107 75.96 1.82 10.64
N ASP A 1108 75.70 0.52 10.54
CA ASP A 1108 74.45 -0.13 10.06
C ASP A 1108 73.60 -0.39 11.34
N GLU A 1109 72.95 -1.48 11.74
CA GLU A 1109 72.45 -2.77 11.21
C GLU A 1109 70.95 -2.84 11.68
N ASP A 1110 70.12 -3.89 11.64
CA ASP A 1110 70.21 -5.33 11.34
C ASP A 1110 68.83 -5.78 10.75
N ALA A 1111 68.55 -7.09 10.58
CA ALA A 1111 67.42 -7.60 9.80
C ALA A 1111 66.35 -8.41 10.58
N ILE A 1112 65.16 -8.53 9.98
CA ILE A 1112 64.39 -9.79 9.80
C ILE A 1112 63.31 -9.56 8.72
N ASP A 1113 62.99 -10.62 7.97
CA ASP A 1113 62.03 -10.66 6.85
C ASP A 1113 60.75 -11.42 7.26
N LEU A 1114 59.67 -11.27 6.46
CA LEU A 1114 58.53 -12.19 6.20
C LEU A 1114 57.14 -11.51 6.12
N THR A 1115 56.65 -11.39 4.87
CA THR A 1115 55.29 -11.72 4.38
C THR A 1115 54.01 -11.13 5.01
N ASP A 1116 53.23 -10.49 4.13
CA ASP A 1116 51.76 -10.53 3.96
C ASP A 1116 50.82 -10.41 5.18
N GLU A 1117 50.17 -9.24 5.31
CA GLU A 1117 48.74 -9.07 4.92
C GLU A 1117 48.51 -7.66 4.31
#